data_AF-A0A1T4W6M3-F1
#
_entry.id   AF-A0A1T4W6M3-F1
#
_cell.length_a   1.000
_cell.length_b   1.000
_cell.length_c   1.000
_cell.angle_alpha   90.00
_cell.angle_beta   90.00
_cell.angle_gamma   90.00
#
_symmetry.space_group_name_H-M   'P 1'
#
loop_
_entity.id
_entity.type
_entity.pdbx_description
1 polymer ?
#
loop_
_entity_poly.entity_id
_entity_poly.type
_entity_poly.pdbx_seq_one_letter_code
_entity_poly.pdbx_strand_id
1 'polypeptide(L)'
;MKKRVLSLFMVMAILVSCFYVNGVDNSVFAKGKSQKYHIKNGKIYNKKNKIVRKKIVKIKKKKYYANKKGRVVKNKIFKYKKAKYFAQKKGALAKSKIVTYKGKKYYAQKNYKIAIDKTVTVKGTVYYADKNGVLTYLTNNKKAIEDNLKKKEDTNNQNTKKDDSKTEETKMGNSEPTTGAPIEEYYQPLFPDGDAIGYLTPQEFGAKGDGKTDDTEAFRKLFQEAYKQGFNTKSGADPGWRHCKAIFIPSGKYIITGAVLSLESALPTAPMFEVSGAGRESTTISFIGSDVLFDNQNVFGFTTFRDIEFKGTNKNTFMNFKNTHGSDIAQRLQFISCSFVNWNKIIKCIYCDQMLSEVTFAYCKISDCGTVDNPCTLFTFACTQALNWRFDFTDIESFHGDAFYYTQGTSVCIIGGSIIPLSGNVVNFDLPTAAQAGGAGPENAYHALFYGSRFEIRDWDDTIPLERRSCLVRTNTASPNTASVKFDSCCCCTISNNSPNFMVINGSLLADFNNCYDLYNVRMNGDVTKNGWYNPRVRFTGCPDLNVQYMVNNSTIINRQGEEFDKNCVRVMVDDSYDFYMGNKTYVKTVSGLGLCKQNVKLSDYKKVTLSNNKTVEIKNPFGYVKTADITVLKDDTYGDKYPVTMAIYKADKKINEVTLKFGNNNSYSIPIEDFGDDLKIVFTHSNSKNPVIDMNVELVKY
;
A
#
# COMPACT_ATOMS: atom_id res chain seq x y z
N MET A 1 -67.46 -4.07 -35.24
CA MET A 1 -67.87 -3.49 -33.94
C MET A 1 -66.68 -3.07 -33.05
N LYS A 2 -65.68 -2.33 -33.56
CA LYS A 2 -64.55 -1.76 -32.77
C LYS A 2 -64.03 -0.41 -33.33
N LYS A 3 -64.94 0.48 -33.78
CA LYS A 3 -64.61 1.86 -34.23
C LYS A 3 -65.57 2.96 -33.76
N ARG A 4 -66.51 2.67 -32.85
CA ARG A 4 -67.51 3.65 -32.35
C ARG A 4 -67.38 4.06 -30.87
N VAL A 5 -66.35 3.62 -30.14
CA VAL A 5 -66.10 4.04 -28.74
C VAL A 5 -65.04 5.15 -28.62
N LEU A 6 -64.24 5.40 -29.66
CA LEU A 6 -63.17 6.42 -29.61
C LEU A 6 -63.62 7.84 -30.02
N SER A 7 -64.82 7.98 -30.60
CA SER A 7 -65.37 9.28 -31.03
C SER A 7 -66.14 10.01 -29.93
N LEU A 8 -66.58 9.32 -28.87
CA LEU A 8 -67.37 9.94 -27.79
C LEU A 8 -66.48 10.66 -26.75
N PHE A 9 -65.23 10.23 -26.56
CA PHE A 9 -64.29 10.89 -25.64
C PHE A 9 -63.62 12.15 -26.21
N MET A 10 -63.63 12.34 -27.53
CA MET A 10 -62.99 13.50 -28.17
C MET A 10 -63.92 14.73 -28.26
N VAL A 11 -65.24 14.53 -28.18
CA VAL A 11 -66.24 15.63 -28.23
C VAL A 11 -66.52 16.22 -26.84
N MET A 12 -66.37 15.45 -25.75
CA MET A 12 -66.51 15.99 -24.39
C MET A 12 -65.35 16.90 -23.96
N ALA A 13 -64.18 16.79 -24.59
CA ALA A 13 -63.03 17.64 -24.26
C ALA A 13 -63.05 19.02 -24.96
N ILE A 14 -63.87 19.19 -26.01
CA ILE A 14 -63.94 20.44 -26.79
C ILE A 14 -65.02 21.39 -26.24
N LEU A 15 -66.07 20.87 -25.60
CA LEU A 15 -67.19 21.68 -25.07
C LEU A 15 -66.96 22.30 -23.69
N VAL A 16 -65.84 22.02 -23.00
CA VAL A 16 -65.54 22.56 -21.65
C VAL A 16 -64.63 23.81 -21.69
N SER A 17 -64.30 24.35 -22.87
CA SER A 17 -63.44 25.55 -22.97
C SER A 17 -64.14 26.83 -23.43
N CYS A 18 -65.45 26.81 -23.61
CA CYS A 18 -66.25 28.02 -23.82
C CYS A 18 -67.26 28.14 -22.67
N PHE A 19 -67.34 29.34 -22.08
CA PHE A 19 -68.12 29.74 -20.89
C PHE A 19 -67.49 29.40 -19.54
N TYR A 20 -66.68 30.33 -19.01
CA TYR A 20 -66.95 30.95 -17.71
C TYR A 20 -66.07 32.22 -17.55
N VAL A 21 -66.70 33.39 -17.65
CA VAL A 21 -66.23 34.64 -17.05
C VAL A 21 -67.36 35.09 -16.14
N ASN A 22 -67.12 35.08 -14.83
CA ASN A 22 -67.50 36.14 -13.88
C ASN A 22 -67.22 35.70 -12.43
N GLY A 23 -66.41 36.49 -11.73
CA GLY A 23 -66.62 36.76 -10.30
C GLY A 23 -65.91 35.90 -9.25
N VAL A 24 -64.78 36.43 -8.77
CA VAL A 24 -64.24 36.37 -7.38
C VAL A 24 -63.55 35.09 -6.87
N ASP A 25 -62.24 35.09 -7.13
CA ASP A 25 -61.06 34.66 -6.35
C ASP A 25 -60.84 33.24 -5.79
N ASN A 26 -59.64 32.76 -6.17
CA ASN A 26 -58.78 31.71 -5.64
C ASN A 26 -59.06 30.25 -6.02
N SER A 27 -58.83 29.94 -7.30
CA SER A 27 -58.42 28.59 -7.72
C SER A 27 -57.13 28.64 -8.55
N VAL A 28 -56.13 27.88 -8.08
CA VAL A 28 -54.75 27.83 -8.56
C VAL A 28 -54.68 27.35 -10.02
N PHE A 29 -54.48 28.28 -10.95
CA PHE A 29 -54.00 27.96 -12.28
C PHE A 29 -52.61 27.34 -12.20
N ALA A 30 -52.45 26.12 -12.71
CA ALA A 30 -51.16 25.50 -12.97
C ALA A 30 -50.37 26.36 -13.97
N LYS A 31 -49.64 27.34 -13.44
CA LYS A 31 -48.65 28.14 -14.17
C LYS A 31 -47.66 27.18 -14.82
N GLY A 32 -47.74 27.04 -16.15
CA GLY A 32 -46.65 26.50 -16.95
C GLY A 32 -45.34 27.15 -16.48
N LYS A 33 -44.36 26.34 -16.07
CA LYS A 33 -43.13 26.78 -15.39
C LYS A 33 -42.56 28.02 -16.07
N SER A 34 -42.75 29.19 -15.45
CA SER A 34 -42.24 30.45 -16.01
C SER A 34 -40.72 30.34 -16.16
N GLN A 35 -40.21 30.63 -17.36
CA GLN A 35 -38.76 30.57 -17.59
C GLN A 35 -38.07 31.65 -16.74
N LYS A 36 -37.17 31.23 -15.84
CA LYS A 36 -36.41 32.11 -14.94
C LYS A 36 -35.63 33.22 -15.67
N TYR A 37 -35.30 32.99 -16.95
CA TYR A 37 -34.59 33.90 -17.83
C TYR A 37 -35.11 33.80 -19.26
N HIS A 38 -35.08 34.91 -20.00
CA HIS A 38 -35.40 34.94 -21.43
C HIS A 38 -34.43 35.87 -22.19
N ILE A 39 -34.38 35.72 -23.52
CA ILE A 39 -33.57 36.57 -24.40
C ILE A 39 -34.51 37.49 -25.17
N LYS A 40 -34.28 38.81 -25.08
CA LYS A 40 -34.98 39.83 -25.89
C LYS A 40 -33.92 40.75 -26.48
N ASN A 41 -34.02 41.04 -27.79
CA ASN A 41 -33.08 41.92 -28.51
C ASN A 41 -31.59 41.61 -28.25
N GLY A 42 -31.25 40.31 -28.19
CA GLY A 42 -29.88 39.84 -27.96
C GLY A 42 -29.33 40.03 -26.54
N LYS A 43 -30.14 40.50 -25.58
CA LYS A 43 -29.80 40.61 -24.15
C LYS A 43 -30.54 39.57 -23.32
N ILE A 44 -29.96 39.21 -22.17
CA ILE A 44 -30.57 38.26 -21.22
C ILE A 44 -31.29 39.03 -20.11
N TYR A 45 -32.54 38.68 -19.86
CA TYR A 45 -33.39 39.25 -18.82
C TYR A 45 -33.80 38.18 -17.81
N ASN A 46 -33.93 38.55 -16.54
CA ASN A 46 -34.51 37.70 -15.50
C ASN A 46 -36.05 37.80 -15.48
N LYS A 47 -36.70 37.04 -14.59
CA LYS A 47 -38.16 37.07 -14.40
C LYS A 47 -38.76 38.45 -14.08
N LYS A 48 -37.95 39.40 -13.60
CA LYS A 48 -38.35 40.79 -13.28
C LYS A 48 -38.00 41.79 -14.40
N ASN A 49 -37.75 41.32 -15.63
CA ASN A 49 -37.29 42.13 -16.77
C ASN A 49 -36.03 42.96 -16.50
N LYS A 50 -35.18 42.56 -15.54
CA LYS A 50 -33.86 43.18 -15.30
C LYS A 50 -32.77 42.47 -16.10
N ILE A 51 -31.86 43.25 -16.69
CA ILE A 51 -30.74 42.75 -17.50
C ILE A 51 -29.75 41.96 -16.63
N VAL A 52 -29.43 40.73 -17.05
CA VAL A 52 -28.41 39.87 -16.44
C VAL A 52 -27.05 40.16 -17.06
N ARG A 53 -25.99 40.29 -16.25
CA ARG A 53 -24.62 40.62 -16.69
C ARG A 53 -23.59 39.66 -16.09
N LYS A 54 -22.47 39.44 -16.78
CA LYS A 54 -21.31 38.63 -16.34
C LYS A 54 -21.69 37.26 -15.74
N LYS A 55 -22.68 36.57 -16.31
CA LYS A 55 -23.22 35.33 -15.72
C LYS A 55 -23.66 34.33 -16.77
N ILE A 56 -23.44 33.05 -16.49
CA ILE A 56 -24.02 31.93 -17.24
C ILE A 56 -25.41 31.62 -16.68
N VAL A 57 -26.42 31.56 -17.55
CA VAL A 57 -27.81 31.22 -17.19
C VAL A 57 -28.34 30.07 -18.05
N LYS A 58 -29.38 29.39 -17.56
CA LYS A 58 -30.07 28.31 -18.28
C LYS A 58 -31.41 28.81 -18.84
N ILE A 59 -31.63 28.64 -20.14
CA ILE A 59 -32.86 29.03 -20.88
C ILE A 59 -33.24 27.84 -21.76
N LYS A 60 -34.48 27.33 -21.64
CA LYS A 60 -34.99 26.18 -22.42
C LYS A 60 -33.96 25.03 -22.56
N LYS A 61 -33.46 24.54 -21.42
CA LYS A 61 -32.43 23.47 -21.29
C LYS A 61 -31.01 23.80 -21.80
N LYS A 62 -30.78 24.94 -22.46
CA LYS A 62 -29.47 25.38 -22.95
C LYS A 62 -28.84 26.41 -22.01
N LYS A 63 -27.50 26.48 -21.96
CA LYS A 63 -26.77 27.50 -21.20
C LYS A 63 -26.32 28.65 -22.12
N TYR A 64 -26.37 29.88 -21.62
CA TYR A 64 -25.97 31.10 -22.31
C TYR A 64 -25.15 31.98 -21.38
N TYR A 65 -24.18 32.73 -21.91
CA TYR A 65 -23.40 33.70 -21.14
C TYR A 65 -23.77 35.14 -21.52
N ALA A 66 -24.08 35.95 -20.50
CA ALA A 66 -24.25 37.39 -20.65
C ALA A 66 -22.93 38.11 -20.37
N ASN A 67 -22.50 38.98 -21.30
CA ASN A 67 -21.31 39.81 -21.11
C ASN A 67 -21.55 40.99 -20.14
N LYS A 68 -20.56 41.89 -20.02
CA LYS A 68 -20.67 43.10 -19.17
C LYS A 68 -21.83 44.04 -19.54
N LYS A 69 -22.26 44.06 -20.80
CA LYS A 69 -23.41 44.84 -21.30
C LYS A 69 -24.73 44.03 -21.30
N GLY A 70 -24.72 42.82 -20.74
CA GLY A 70 -25.85 41.91 -20.68
C GLY A 70 -26.24 41.25 -22.00
N ARG A 71 -25.42 41.44 -23.05
CA ARG A 71 -25.62 40.81 -24.36
C ARG A 71 -25.16 39.37 -24.33
N VAL A 72 -25.89 38.50 -25.03
CA VAL A 72 -25.53 37.09 -25.23
C VAL A 72 -24.23 37.04 -26.01
N VAL A 73 -23.22 36.35 -25.45
CA VAL A 73 -21.99 36.05 -26.19
C VAL A 73 -22.28 35.00 -27.26
N LYS A 74 -21.82 35.23 -28.49
CA LYS A 74 -22.04 34.37 -29.65
C LYS A 74 -20.72 34.17 -30.41
N ASN A 75 -20.60 33.00 -31.04
CA ASN A 75 -19.53 32.62 -31.97
C ASN A 75 -18.09 32.90 -31.50
N LYS A 76 -17.78 32.66 -30.22
CA LYS A 76 -16.42 32.87 -29.69
C LYS A 76 -16.12 32.06 -28.45
N ILE A 77 -14.83 31.85 -28.21
CA ILE A 77 -14.30 31.44 -26.91
C ILE A 77 -14.29 32.63 -25.97
N PHE A 78 -14.70 32.42 -24.71
CA PHE A 78 -14.61 33.41 -23.65
C PHE A 78 -14.23 32.75 -22.31
N LYS A 79 -13.62 33.53 -21.40
CA LYS A 79 -13.26 33.08 -20.05
C LYS A 79 -14.37 33.47 -19.05
N TYR A 80 -14.72 32.55 -18.15
CA TYR A 80 -15.64 32.79 -17.05
C TYR A 80 -15.23 31.93 -15.84
N LYS A 81 -15.03 32.55 -14.67
CA LYS A 81 -14.57 31.87 -13.43
C LYS A 81 -13.38 30.93 -13.69
N LYS A 82 -12.28 31.51 -14.19
CA LYS A 82 -11.01 30.83 -14.54
C LYS A 82 -11.08 29.78 -15.68
N ALA A 83 -12.27 29.32 -16.13
CA ALA A 83 -12.42 28.35 -17.24
C ALA A 83 -12.77 28.99 -18.60
N LYS A 84 -12.38 28.33 -19.69
CA LYS A 84 -12.76 28.69 -21.08
C LYS A 84 -14.06 27.98 -21.49
N TYR A 85 -14.90 28.68 -22.24
CA TYR A 85 -16.16 28.16 -22.81
C TYR A 85 -16.30 28.62 -24.26
N PHE A 86 -16.98 27.84 -25.09
CA PHE A 86 -17.33 28.24 -26.45
C PHE A 86 -18.82 28.53 -26.58
N ALA A 87 -19.17 29.75 -26.98
CA ALA A 87 -20.53 30.12 -27.36
C ALA A 87 -20.73 29.93 -28.86
N GLN A 88 -21.76 29.17 -29.24
CA GLN A 88 -22.08 28.86 -30.64
C GLN A 88 -22.69 30.07 -31.38
N LYS A 89 -22.97 29.92 -32.69
CA LYS A 89 -23.59 30.97 -33.54
C LYS A 89 -24.88 31.56 -32.94
N LYS A 90 -25.74 30.71 -32.35
CA LYS A 90 -26.98 31.12 -31.67
C LYS A 90 -26.79 31.47 -30.18
N GLY A 91 -25.56 31.49 -29.66
CA GLY A 91 -25.19 31.89 -28.29
C GLY A 91 -25.25 30.79 -27.23
N ALA A 92 -25.80 29.63 -27.54
CA ALA A 92 -25.80 28.49 -26.63
C ALA A 92 -24.38 27.95 -26.44
N LEU A 93 -24.00 27.60 -25.22
CA LEU A 93 -22.69 27.01 -24.93
C LEU A 93 -22.58 25.61 -25.53
N ALA A 94 -21.42 25.28 -26.10
CA ALA A 94 -21.12 23.94 -26.58
C ALA A 94 -20.97 22.96 -25.40
N LYS A 95 -21.37 21.70 -25.62
CA LYS A 95 -21.32 20.61 -24.64
C LYS A 95 -21.04 19.31 -25.39
N SER A 96 -20.12 18.51 -24.86
CA SER A 96 -19.74 17.18 -25.37
C SER A 96 -19.48 17.15 -26.88
N LYS A 97 -18.74 18.13 -27.42
CA LYS A 97 -18.43 18.18 -28.85
C LYS A 97 -17.17 18.99 -29.17
N ILE A 98 -16.54 18.64 -30.30
CA ILE A 98 -15.49 19.44 -30.91
C ILE A 98 -16.11 20.67 -31.58
N VAL A 99 -15.45 21.81 -31.43
CA VAL A 99 -15.82 23.09 -32.04
C VAL A 99 -14.61 23.72 -32.71
N THR A 100 -14.81 24.35 -33.86
CA THR A 100 -13.76 25.07 -34.58
C THR A 100 -13.90 26.57 -34.33
N TYR A 101 -12.81 27.23 -33.94
CA TYR A 101 -12.76 28.68 -33.72
C TYR A 101 -11.42 29.21 -34.23
N LYS A 102 -11.46 30.21 -35.13
CA LYS A 102 -10.27 30.78 -35.77
C LYS A 102 -9.32 29.72 -36.36
N GLY A 103 -9.88 28.77 -37.12
CA GLY A 103 -9.12 27.68 -37.76
C GLY A 103 -8.66 26.55 -36.82
N LYS A 104 -8.76 26.71 -35.49
CA LYS A 104 -8.31 25.72 -34.51
C LYS A 104 -9.47 24.92 -33.92
N LYS A 105 -9.24 23.64 -33.60
CA LYS A 105 -10.24 22.74 -32.99
C LYS A 105 -10.10 22.74 -31.46
N TYR A 106 -11.23 22.69 -30.75
CA TYR A 106 -11.32 22.67 -29.28
C TYR A 106 -12.39 21.67 -28.84
N TYR A 107 -12.20 20.99 -27.71
CA TYR A 107 -13.24 20.10 -27.18
C TYR A 107 -14.01 20.74 -26.01
N ALA A 108 -15.33 20.92 -26.18
CA ALA A 108 -16.21 21.31 -25.08
C ALA A 108 -16.72 20.06 -24.35
N GLN A 109 -16.40 19.95 -23.06
CA GLN A 109 -16.68 18.78 -22.23
C GLN A 109 -18.16 18.71 -21.80
N LYS A 110 -18.56 17.64 -21.11
CA LYS A 110 -19.93 17.44 -20.55
C LYS A 110 -20.34 18.57 -19.60
N ASN A 111 -19.38 19.17 -18.90
CA ASN A 111 -19.57 20.31 -18.01
C ASN A 111 -19.48 21.68 -18.73
N TYR A 112 -19.51 21.72 -20.06
CA TYR A 112 -19.42 22.91 -20.93
C TYR A 112 -18.04 23.59 -21.00
N LYS A 113 -17.08 23.22 -20.14
CA LYS A 113 -15.73 23.79 -20.15
C LYS A 113 -14.95 23.25 -21.35
N ILE A 114 -14.10 24.08 -21.93
CA ILE A 114 -13.10 23.63 -22.92
C ILE A 114 -12.04 22.80 -22.20
N ALA A 115 -11.67 21.65 -22.75
CA ALA A 115 -10.54 20.86 -22.28
C ALA A 115 -9.23 21.63 -22.50
N ILE A 116 -8.37 21.64 -21.49
CA ILE A 116 -7.05 22.27 -21.52
C ILE A 116 -6.09 21.31 -20.83
N ASP A 117 -4.87 21.25 -21.34
CA ASP A 117 -3.75 20.48 -20.81
C ASP A 117 -4.08 19.02 -20.46
N LYS A 118 -4.75 18.32 -21.39
CA LYS A 118 -5.17 16.93 -21.18
C LYS A 118 -5.57 16.20 -22.44
N THR A 119 -5.49 14.88 -22.39
CA THR A 119 -6.03 13.98 -23.42
C THR A 119 -7.54 13.84 -23.31
N VAL A 120 -8.23 13.83 -24.45
CA VAL A 120 -9.69 13.65 -24.55
C VAL A 120 -10.04 12.71 -25.70
N THR A 121 -10.90 11.74 -25.42
CA THR A 121 -11.45 10.83 -26.43
C THR A 121 -12.82 11.31 -26.87
N VAL A 122 -13.00 11.52 -28.17
CA VAL A 122 -14.24 11.99 -28.79
C VAL A 122 -14.61 11.05 -29.93
N LYS A 123 -15.71 10.30 -29.76
CA LYS A 123 -16.21 9.34 -30.77
C LYS A 123 -15.14 8.34 -31.24
N GLY A 124 -14.37 7.80 -30.30
CA GLY A 124 -13.30 6.82 -30.60
C GLY A 124 -11.96 7.43 -31.03
N THR A 125 -11.92 8.73 -31.33
CA THR A 125 -10.66 9.44 -31.66
C THR A 125 -10.08 10.14 -30.44
N VAL A 126 -8.79 9.94 -30.20
CA VAL A 126 -8.03 10.51 -29.09
C VAL A 126 -7.32 11.78 -29.55
N TYR A 127 -7.49 12.86 -28.79
CA TYR A 127 -6.83 14.15 -29.01
C TYR A 127 -6.11 14.58 -27.73
N TYR A 128 -4.99 15.28 -27.86
CA TYR A 128 -4.44 16.08 -26.75
C TYR A 128 -4.87 17.53 -26.89
N ALA A 129 -5.42 18.12 -25.83
CA ALA A 129 -5.74 19.54 -25.75
C ALA A 129 -4.60 20.28 -25.05
N ASP A 130 -3.95 21.23 -25.73
CA ASP A 130 -2.86 22.01 -25.15
C ASP A 130 -3.34 22.98 -24.04
N LYS A 131 -2.42 23.75 -23.44
CA LYS A 131 -2.73 24.80 -22.44
C LYS A 131 -3.68 25.89 -22.97
N ASN A 132 -3.74 26.05 -24.28
CA ASN A 132 -4.67 26.96 -24.95
C ASN A 132 -6.04 26.31 -25.25
N GLY A 133 -6.15 24.99 -25.14
CA GLY A 133 -7.28 24.12 -25.43
C GLY A 133 -7.34 23.64 -26.89
N VAL A 134 -6.31 23.92 -27.68
CA VAL A 134 -6.21 23.52 -29.09
C VAL A 134 -5.97 22.01 -29.15
N LEU A 135 -6.76 21.32 -29.95
CA LEU A 135 -6.67 19.88 -30.12
C LEU A 135 -5.64 19.50 -31.18
N THR A 136 -4.73 18.63 -30.79
CA THR A 136 -3.87 17.84 -31.67
C THR A 136 -4.41 16.42 -31.74
N TYR A 137 -4.59 15.88 -32.95
CA TYR A 137 -4.97 14.49 -33.15
C TYR A 137 -3.83 13.57 -32.71
N LEU A 138 -4.15 12.52 -31.95
CA LEU A 138 -3.19 11.48 -31.59
C LEU A 138 -3.45 10.19 -32.37
N THR A 139 -4.61 9.56 -32.17
CA THR A 139 -4.95 8.29 -32.82
C THR A 139 -6.47 8.07 -32.88
N ASN A 140 -6.94 7.23 -33.80
CA ASN A 140 -8.34 6.79 -33.93
C ASN A 140 -8.54 5.31 -33.58
N ASN A 141 -7.49 4.58 -33.19
CA ASN A 141 -7.53 3.14 -32.96
C ASN A 141 -7.34 2.82 -31.47
N LYS A 142 -8.42 2.45 -30.80
CA LYS A 142 -8.39 1.83 -29.46
C LYS A 142 -7.47 0.59 -29.44
N LYS A 143 -7.39 -0.11 -30.59
CA LYS A 143 -6.54 -1.29 -30.83
C LYS A 143 -5.03 -0.99 -30.86
N ALA A 144 -4.60 0.21 -31.26
CA ALA A 144 -3.18 0.58 -31.23
C ALA A 144 -2.66 0.85 -29.80
N ILE A 145 -3.56 1.03 -28.83
CA ILE A 145 -3.23 1.14 -27.42
C ILE A 145 -3.09 -0.27 -26.82
N GLU A 146 -3.97 -1.20 -27.21
CA GLU A 146 -3.91 -2.62 -26.79
C GLU A 146 -2.75 -3.40 -27.47
N ASP A 147 -2.46 -3.14 -28.75
CA ASP A 147 -1.36 -3.80 -29.48
C ASP A 147 0.04 -3.31 -29.04
N ASN A 148 0.15 -2.07 -28.54
CA ASN A 148 1.39 -1.56 -27.92
C ASN A 148 1.57 -2.02 -26.46
N LEU A 149 0.47 -2.43 -25.80
CA LEU A 149 0.53 -3.09 -24.49
C LEU A 149 0.85 -4.59 -24.64
N LYS A 150 0.32 -5.28 -25.67
CA LYS A 150 0.60 -6.69 -25.96
C LYS A 150 1.97 -6.97 -26.58
N LYS A 151 2.55 -6.03 -27.35
CA LYS A 151 3.93 -6.17 -27.86
C LYS A 151 5.01 -6.16 -26.76
N LYS A 152 4.66 -5.83 -25.52
CA LYS A 152 5.53 -6.04 -24.34
C LYS A 152 5.35 -7.42 -23.67
N GLU A 153 4.35 -8.20 -24.07
CA GLU A 153 4.07 -9.54 -23.52
C GLU A 153 4.47 -10.69 -24.47
N ASP A 154 4.52 -10.47 -25.79
CA ASP A 154 4.68 -11.56 -26.78
C ASP A 154 6.12 -11.99 -27.14
N THR A 155 7.17 -11.57 -26.42
CA THR A 155 8.51 -12.21 -26.61
C THR A 155 8.72 -13.49 -25.81
N ASN A 156 7.83 -13.87 -24.88
CA ASN A 156 8.00 -15.08 -24.06
C ASN A 156 6.69 -15.89 -23.96
N ASN A 157 6.31 -16.61 -25.01
CA ASN A 157 6.28 -18.09 -25.02
C ASN A 157 5.48 -18.62 -26.21
N GLN A 158 6.18 -19.35 -27.07
CA GLN A 158 5.59 -20.36 -27.93
C GLN A 158 5.11 -21.56 -27.09
N ASN A 159 4.15 -22.31 -27.65
CA ASN A 159 3.63 -23.62 -27.21
C ASN A 159 2.72 -23.59 -25.97
N THR A 160 1.40 -23.79 -26.08
CA THR A 160 0.76 -25.04 -26.50
C THR A 160 -0.74 -24.84 -26.79
N LYS A 161 -1.32 -25.84 -27.47
CA LYS A 161 -2.65 -25.91 -28.08
C LYS A 161 -3.83 -26.07 -27.09
N LYS A 162 -4.98 -25.48 -27.48
CA LYS A 162 -6.39 -25.95 -27.43
C LYS A 162 -6.91 -26.70 -26.19
N ASP A 163 -7.97 -26.21 -25.55
CA ASP A 163 -9.35 -26.60 -25.90
C ASP A 163 -10.42 -25.78 -25.14
N ASP A 164 -11.62 -25.79 -25.72
CA ASP A 164 -12.82 -25.03 -25.41
C ASP A 164 -13.47 -25.37 -24.05
N SER A 165 -14.05 -24.38 -23.37
CA SER A 165 -15.45 -24.45 -22.91
C SER A 165 -16.01 -23.09 -22.49
N LYS A 166 -17.27 -22.88 -22.89
CA LYS A 166 -18.15 -21.75 -22.57
C LYS A 166 -18.76 -21.89 -21.18
N THR A 167 -19.45 -20.81 -20.78
CA THR A 167 -20.49 -20.62 -19.74
C THR A 167 -19.99 -20.08 -18.41
N GLU A 168 -20.64 -19.15 -17.72
CA GLU A 168 -21.82 -18.32 -17.96
C GLU A 168 -21.77 -17.15 -16.95
N GLU A 169 -22.27 -15.97 -17.33
CA GLU A 169 -22.41 -14.84 -16.42
C GLU A 169 -23.56 -15.06 -15.42
N THR A 170 -23.26 -15.01 -14.13
CA THR A 170 -24.27 -14.78 -13.08
C THR A 170 -24.02 -13.45 -12.37
N LYS A 171 -24.99 -12.54 -12.54
CA LYS A 171 -25.14 -11.28 -11.81
C LYS A 171 -25.73 -11.51 -10.42
N MET A 172 -25.12 -10.92 -9.40
CA MET A 172 -25.73 -10.40 -8.16
C MET A 172 -24.61 -9.70 -7.39
N GLY A 173 -24.77 -8.55 -6.73
CA GLY A 173 -25.91 -7.68 -6.51
C GLY A 173 -25.39 -6.31 -6.05
N ASN A 174 -26.21 -5.28 -6.23
CA ASN A 174 -25.91 -3.92 -5.83
C ASN A 174 -25.78 -3.81 -4.29
N SER A 175 -24.59 -3.50 -3.80
CA SER A 175 -24.40 -2.80 -2.53
C SER A 175 -23.63 -1.51 -2.79
N GLU A 176 -24.27 -0.38 -2.50
CA GLU A 176 -23.65 0.95 -2.59
C GLU A 176 -22.41 1.00 -1.68
N PRO A 177 -21.21 1.35 -2.19
CA PRO A 177 -20.11 1.71 -1.33
C PRO A 177 -20.47 3.05 -0.69
N THR A 178 -20.61 3.04 0.64
CA THR A 178 -20.64 4.24 1.45
C THR A 178 -19.51 5.16 1.01
N THR A 179 -19.87 6.37 0.58
CA THR A 179 -18.92 7.39 0.14
C THR A 179 -17.94 7.69 1.25
N GLY A 180 -16.74 7.10 1.17
CA GLY A 180 -15.57 7.64 1.83
C GLY A 180 -15.47 9.12 1.49
N ALA A 181 -15.16 9.92 2.51
CA ALA A 181 -15.15 11.37 2.43
C ALA A 181 -14.51 11.86 1.12
N PRO A 182 -15.13 12.81 0.39
CA PRO A 182 -14.48 13.39 -0.77
C PRO A 182 -13.15 13.98 -0.31
N ILE A 183 -12.06 13.55 -0.95
CA ILE A 183 -10.77 14.22 -0.85
C ILE A 183 -11.03 15.67 -1.25
N GLU A 184 -11.11 16.55 -0.26
CA GLU A 184 -11.20 17.98 -0.49
C GLU A 184 -9.89 18.42 -1.15
N GLU A 185 -9.95 18.59 -2.47
CA GLU A 185 -8.92 19.23 -3.27
C GLU A 185 -8.88 20.74 -2.96
N TYR A 186 -8.48 21.08 -1.73
CA TYR A 186 -8.06 22.42 -1.32
C TYR A 186 -6.53 22.47 -1.23
N TYR A 187 -5.83 22.17 -2.32
CA TYR A 187 -4.48 22.71 -2.51
C TYR A 187 -4.59 23.99 -3.35
N GLN A 188 -4.79 25.12 -2.67
CA GLN A 188 -4.44 26.42 -3.26
C GLN A 188 -2.90 26.48 -3.27
N PRO A 189 -2.24 26.85 -4.38
CA PRO A 189 -0.83 27.24 -4.29
C PRO A 189 -0.73 28.37 -3.25
N LEU A 190 0.12 28.15 -2.25
CA LEU A 190 0.37 29.03 -1.12
C LEU A 190 1.00 30.36 -1.57
N PHE A 191 0.40 31.22 -2.41
CA PHE A 191 0.89 32.61 -2.50
C PHE A 191 -0.24 33.63 -2.77
N PRO A 192 -0.18 34.82 -2.13
CA PRO A 192 -1.18 35.88 -2.29
C PRO A 192 -1.25 36.41 -3.72
N ASP A 193 -2.48 36.71 -4.17
CA ASP A 193 -2.76 37.35 -5.45
C ASP A 193 -1.99 38.69 -5.58
N GLY A 194 -1.00 38.79 -6.47
CA GLY A 194 -0.32 40.07 -6.74
C GLY A 194 0.73 40.03 -7.84
N ASP A 195 1.68 39.09 -7.76
CA ASP A 195 2.81 39.05 -8.69
C ASP A 195 2.65 37.93 -9.70
N ALA A 196 2.64 38.27 -10.99
CA ALA A 196 2.87 37.29 -12.04
C ALA A 196 4.34 36.83 -11.93
N ILE A 197 4.61 35.81 -11.12
CA ILE A 197 5.96 35.27 -10.96
C ILE A 197 6.39 34.66 -12.29
N GLY A 198 7.27 35.33 -13.03
CA GLY A 198 8.10 34.70 -14.06
C GLY A 198 8.99 33.65 -13.41
N TYR A 199 9.23 32.53 -14.07
CA TYR A 199 10.12 31.47 -13.58
C TYR A 199 11.56 31.77 -13.97
N LEU A 200 12.54 31.30 -13.20
CA LEU A 200 13.92 31.19 -13.67
C LEU A 200 14.11 29.90 -14.44
N THR A 201 14.90 29.93 -15.50
CA THR A 201 15.23 28.77 -16.33
C THR A 201 16.74 28.55 -16.38
N PRO A 202 17.24 27.31 -16.48
CA PRO A 202 18.68 27.04 -16.57
C PRO A 202 19.32 27.67 -17.83
N GLN A 203 18.54 27.91 -18.89
CA GLN A 203 19.00 28.59 -20.10
C GLN A 203 19.46 30.03 -19.87
N GLU A 204 18.85 30.74 -18.90
CA GLU A 204 19.29 32.09 -18.51
C GLU A 204 20.73 32.09 -17.96
N PHE A 205 21.19 30.94 -17.48
CA PHE A 205 22.54 30.73 -16.93
C PHE A 205 23.45 29.92 -17.86
N GLY A 206 23.04 29.73 -19.12
CA GLY A 206 23.87 29.13 -20.17
C GLY A 206 23.67 27.64 -20.41
N ALA A 207 22.75 26.97 -19.69
CA ALA A 207 22.49 25.55 -19.92
C ALA A 207 21.98 25.27 -21.34
N LYS A 208 22.44 24.17 -21.93
CA LYS A 208 22.03 23.74 -23.27
C LYS A 208 20.90 22.70 -23.23
N GLY A 209 20.94 21.76 -22.29
CA GLY A 209 19.94 20.68 -22.24
C GLY A 209 19.96 19.79 -23.49
N ASP A 210 21.13 19.63 -24.13
CA ASP A 210 21.32 18.91 -25.40
C ASP A 210 21.77 17.44 -25.22
N GLY A 211 21.93 16.99 -23.97
CA GLY A 211 22.39 15.66 -23.59
C GLY A 211 23.89 15.45 -23.78
N LYS A 212 24.67 16.51 -24.00
CA LYS A 212 26.11 16.45 -24.25
C LYS A 212 26.89 17.46 -23.42
N THR A 213 26.42 18.70 -23.39
CA THR A 213 27.05 19.80 -22.67
C THR A 213 26.89 19.58 -21.17
N ASP A 214 27.98 19.74 -20.44
CA ASP A 214 27.94 19.77 -18.98
C ASP A 214 27.26 21.08 -18.50
N ASP A 215 26.05 20.93 -18.00
CA ASP A 215 25.19 22.02 -17.55
C ASP A 215 25.34 22.29 -16.04
N THR A 216 26.31 21.67 -15.37
CA THR A 216 26.47 21.74 -13.89
C THR A 216 26.53 23.18 -13.39
N GLU A 217 27.38 24.02 -14.00
CA GLU A 217 27.57 25.40 -13.52
C GLU A 217 26.34 26.28 -13.75
N ALA A 218 25.59 26.04 -14.84
CA ALA A 218 24.33 26.73 -15.09
C ALA A 218 23.29 26.36 -14.02
N PHE A 219 23.23 25.10 -13.60
CA PHE A 219 22.35 24.66 -12.51
C PHE A 219 22.76 25.25 -11.16
N ARG A 220 24.05 25.30 -10.83
CA ARG A 220 24.52 25.96 -9.59
C ARG A 220 24.09 27.42 -9.53
N LYS A 221 24.32 28.17 -10.61
CA LYS A 221 23.90 29.57 -10.73
C LYS A 221 22.38 29.74 -10.63
N LEU A 222 21.61 28.86 -11.28
CA LEU A 222 20.16 28.87 -11.23
C LEU A 222 19.62 28.73 -9.80
N PHE A 223 20.10 27.75 -9.02
CA PHE A 223 19.64 27.55 -7.64
C PHE A 223 20.08 28.70 -6.73
N GLN A 224 21.30 29.23 -6.91
CA GLN A 224 21.76 30.41 -6.17
C GLN A 224 20.92 31.66 -6.50
N GLU A 225 20.59 31.88 -7.76
CA GLU A 225 19.79 33.04 -8.17
C GLU A 225 18.33 32.91 -7.71
N ALA A 226 17.76 31.71 -7.75
CA ALA A 226 16.45 31.43 -7.18
C ALA A 226 16.39 31.76 -5.69
N TYR A 227 17.45 31.43 -4.95
CA TYR A 227 17.59 31.81 -3.56
C TYR A 227 17.68 33.33 -3.39
N LYS A 228 18.54 34.01 -4.14
CA LYS A 228 18.73 35.48 -4.05
C LYS A 228 17.43 36.24 -4.30
N GLN A 229 16.66 35.86 -5.32
CA GLN A 229 15.38 36.48 -5.68
C GLN A 229 14.19 36.05 -4.81
N GLY A 230 14.42 35.17 -3.82
CA GLY A 230 13.41 34.76 -2.86
C GLY A 230 13.01 35.84 -1.86
N PHE A 231 12.07 35.51 -0.98
CA PHE A 231 11.65 36.37 0.12
C PHE A 231 11.49 35.55 1.42
N ASN A 232 11.67 36.20 2.57
CA ASN A 232 11.53 35.54 3.86
C ASN A 232 10.05 35.47 4.25
N THR A 233 9.61 34.33 4.80
CA THR A 233 8.25 34.08 5.29
C THR A 233 7.79 35.06 6.38
N LYS A 234 8.74 35.68 7.10
CA LYS A 234 8.49 36.71 8.11
C LYS A 234 9.64 37.71 8.11
N SER A 235 9.32 39.01 8.15
CA SER A 235 10.33 40.04 8.48
C SER A 235 10.67 39.91 9.97
N GLY A 236 11.95 39.64 10.30
CA GLY A 236 12.45 39.71 11.68
C GLY A 236 12.31 38.45 12.56
N ALA A 237 12.08 37.26 12.00
CA ALA A 237 12.25 36.01 12.76
C ALA A 237 13.53 35.30 12.30
N ASP A 238 14.42 35.04 13.25
CA ASP A 238 15.69 34.33 13.06
C ASP A 238 15.51 32.83 13.42
N PRO A 239 15.97 31.87 12.59
CA PRO A 239 16.16 31.94 11.15
C PRO A 239 14.86 31.53 10.44
N GLY A 240 14.14 32.51 9.89
CA GLY A 240 12.93 32.26 9.11
C GLY A 240 13.22 31.58 7.76
N TRP A 241 12.25 30.81 7.27
CA TRP A 241 12.31 30.15 5.98
C TRP A 241 12.29 31.13 4.81
N ARG A 242 13.06 30.83 3.74
CA ARG A 242 13.12 31.66 2.54
C ARG A 242 12.42 30.99 1.36
N HIS A 243 11.31 31.56 0.91
CA HIS A 243 10.64 31.16 -0.33
C HIS A 243 11.47 31.58 -1.52
N CYS A 244 12.13 30.63 -2.18
CA CYS A 244 12.92 30.90 -3.37
C CYS A 244 12.03 31.26 -4.57
N LYS A 245 12.59 31.99 -5.53
CA LYS A 245 11.96 32.20 -6.83
C LYS A 245 11.75 30.85 -7.51
N ALA A 246 10.55 30.64 -8.07
CA ALA A 246 10.23 29.38 -8.72
C ALA A 246 11.14 29.10 -9.93
N ILE A 247 11.57 27.85 -10.05
CA ILE A 247 12.41 27.35 -11.14
C ILE A 247 11.56 26.52 -12.09
N PHE A 248 11.66 26.81 -13.38
CA PHE A 248 11.14 25.94 -14.45
C PHE A 248 12.30 25.44 -15.31
N ILE A 249 12.42 24.12 -15.42
CA ILE A 249 13.43 23.45 -16.24
C ILE A 249 12.73 23.00 -17.53
N PRO A 250 13.01 23.65 -18.68
CA PRO A 250 12.39 23.25 -19.95
C PRO A 250 12.66 21.79 -20.33
N SER A 251 11.95 21.31 -21.36
CA SER A 251 12.25 20.02 -21.94
C SER A 251 13.67 20.01 -22.51
N GLY A 252 14.40 18.94 -22.24
CA GLY A 252 15.82 18.81 -22.57
C GLY A 252 16.47 17.69 -21.77
N LYS A 253 17.70 17.36 -22.15
CA LYS A 253 18.57 16.41 -21.45
C LYS A 253 19.76 17.17 -20.90
N TYR A 254 19.83 17.35 -19.60
CA TYR A 254 20.86 18.14 -18.93
C TYR A 254 21.88 17.19 -18.33
N ILE A 255 23.14 17.27 -18.76
CA ILE A 255 24.23 16.49 -18.18
C ILE A 255 24.81 17.26 -16.99
N ILE A 256 24.89 16.61 -15.84
CA ILE A 256 25.46 17.18 -14.61
C ILE A 256 26.57 16.26 -14.14
N THR A 257 27.76 16.81 -13.90
CA THR A 257 28.98 16.06 -13.54
C THR A 257 29.38 16.26 -12.07
N GLY A 258 28.90 17.32 -11.42
CA GLY A 258 29.19 17.63 -10.02
C GLY A 258 27.95 18.00 -9.22
N ALA A 259 28.11 18.09 -7.89
CA ALA A 259 27.02 18.49 -7.00
C ALA A 259 26.44 19.86 -7.40
N VAL A 260 25.11 19.97 -7.43
CA VAL A 260 24.38 21.21 -7.72
C VAL A 260 24.20 22.05 -6.46
N LEU A 261 23.99 21.40 -5.31
CA LEU A 261 23.94 22.02 -3.99
C LEU A 261 24.75 21.18 -2.99
N SER A 262 25.51 21.86 -2.13
CA SER A 262 26.40 21.30 -1.10
C SER A 262 26.62 22.32 0.03
N LEU A 263 27.38 21.96 1.08
CA LEU A 263 27.83 22.92 2.12
C LEU A 263 28.50 24.17 1.53
N GLU A 264 29.28 24.01 0.47
CA GLU A 264 30.00 25.10 -0.20
C GLU A 264 29.06 26.10 -0.88
N SER A 265 27.77 25.76 -1.01
CA SER A 265 26.76 26.67 -1.58
C SER A 265 26.43 27.86 -0.67
N ALA A 266 26.85 27.81 0.61
CA ALA A 266 26.81 28.93 1.57
C ALA A 266 25.45 29.67 1.63
N LEU A 267 24.33 28.94 1.77
CA LEU A 267 22.99 29.52 1.88
C LEU A 267 22.68 29.91 3.34
N PRO A 268 22.58 31.21 3.69
CA PRO A 268 22.50 31.64 5.10
C PRO A 268 21.19 31.28 5.83
N THR A 269 20.11 31.02 5.10
CA THR A 269 18.80 30.63 5.64
C THR A 269 18.25 29.46 4.84
N ALA A 270 17.42 28.61 5.47
CA ALA A 270 16.90 27.41 4.84
C ALA A 270 16.03 27.74 3.60
N PRO A 271 16.44 27.32 2.38
CA PRO A 271 15.69 27.56 1.15
C PRO A 271 14.45 26.66 1.03
N MET A 272 13.36 27.25 0.55
CA MET A 272 12.16 26.55 0.10
C MET A 272 12.09 26.64 -1.43
N PHE A 273 12.61 25.62 -2.13
CA PHE A 273 12.59 25.60 -3.59
C PHE A 273 11.28 25.04 -4.15
N GLU A 274 10.80 25.65 -5.23
CA GLU A 274 9.71 25.15 -6.09
C GLU A 274 10.31 24.91 -7.48
N VAL A 275 10.60 23.65 -7.81
CA VAL A 275 11.28 23.25 -9.04
C VAL A 275 10.36 22.38 -9.88
N SER A 276 10.10 22.77 -11.12
CA SER A 276 9.24 22.01 -12.04
C SER A 276 9.89 21.78 -13.39
N GLY A 277 9.76 20.59 -13.94
CA GLY A 277 10.12 20.26 -15.31
C GLY A 277 8.95 20.36 -16.28
N ALA A 278 9.20 20.03 -17.55
CA ALA A 278 8.16 19.96 -18.59
C ALA A 278 7.37 18.63 -18.59
N GLY A 279 7.76 17.67 -17.75
CA GLY A 279 7.25 16.31 -17.72
C GLY A 279 8.38 15.30 -17.50
N ARG A 280 8.07 14.20 -16.79
CA ARG A 280 8.93 13.00 -16.79
C ARG A 280 9.26 12.61 -18.22
N GLU A 281 10.49 12.17 -18.47
CA GLU A 281 11.05 11.82 -19.80
C GLU A 281 11.19 13.01 -20.79
N SER A 282 10.51 14.14 -20.54
CA SER A 282 10.65 15.36 -21.33
C SER A 282 11.75 16.26 -20.81
N THR A 283 11.88 16.34 -19.48
CA THR A 283 12.98 17.01 -18.78
C THR A 283 13.78 15.96 -18.01
N THR A 284 14.97 15.65 -18.49
CA THR A 284 15.88 14.68 -17.85
C THR A 284 17.12 15.40 -17.34
N ILE A 285 17.43 15.22 -16.06
CA ILE A 285 18.71 15.60 -15.45
C ILE A 285 19.51 14.32 -15.26
N SER A 286 20.56 14.14 -16.05
CA SER A 286 21.45 12.98 -15.99
C SER A 286 22.70 13.34 -15.19
N PHE A 287 22.77 12.84 -13.96
CA PHE A 287 23.95 12.97 -13.12
C PHE A 287 24.95 11.86 -13.42
N ILE A 288 26.07 12.23 -14.03
CA ILE A 288 27.17 11.31 -14.38
C ILE A 288 28.39 11.47 -13.47
N GLY A 289 28.29 12.33 -12.45
CA GLY A 289 29.29 12.43 -11.39
C GLY A 289 29.36 11.16 -10.53
N SER A 290 30.47 10.99 -9.82
CA SER A 290 30.75 9.80 -9.00
C SER A 290 30.03 9.80 -7.65
N ASP A 291 29.74 10.98 -7.10
CA ASP A 291 29.38 11.11 -5.68
C ASP A 291 27.88 11.37 -5.49
N VAL A 292 27.51 12.64 -5.31
CA VAL A 292 26.15 13.05 -4.96
C VAL A 292 25.69 14.25 -5.79
N LEU A 293 24.43 14.24 -6.24
CA LEU A 293 23.85 15.37 -6.98
C LEU A 293 23.46 16.52 -6.03
N PHE A 294 22.77 16.17 -4.94
CA PHE A 294 22.35 17.10 -3.90
C PHE A 294 22.91 16.67 -2.54
N ASP A 295 23.99 17.29 -2.08
CA ASP A 295 24.54 17.02 -0.76
C ASP A 295 23.80 17.86 0.28
N ASN A 296 22.65 17.36 0.74
CA ASN A 296 21.81 18.09 1.70
C ASN A 296 22.38 18.01 3.12
N GLN A 297 23.27 18.93 3.44
CA GLN A 297 23.76 19.17 4.78
C GLN A 297 23.04 20.36 5.39
N ASN A 298 21.78 20.16 5.78
CA ASN A 298 20.95 21.20 6.42
C ASN A 298 20.49 22.32 5.47
N VAL A 299 20.01 21.97 4.27
CA VAL A 299 19.61 22.94 3.22
C VAL A 299 18.17 22.73 2.75
N PHE A 300 17.76 21.50 2.41
CA PHE A 300 16.41 21.25 1.91
C PHE A 300 15.39 21.03 3.02
N GLY A 301 14.54 22.03 3.21
CA GLY A 301 13.23 21.94 3.86
C GLY A 301 12.16 22.59 3.00
N PHE A 302 10.91 22.16 3.15
CA PHE A 302 9.73 22.69 2.46
C PHE A 302 9.92 22.87 0.94
N THR A 303 10.70 21.98 0.33
CA THR A 303 11.06 22.04 -1.09
C THR A 303 10.21 21.06 -1.87
N THR A 304 9.81 21.44 -3.08
CA THR A 304 9.11 20.55 -4.01
C THR A 304 9.79 20.47 -5.36
N PHE A 305 10.01 19.24 -5.84
CA PHE A 305 10.37 18.91 -7.22
C PHE A 305 9.18 18.27 -7.94
N ARG A 306 8.94 18.65 -9.20
CA ARG A 306 7.83 18.11 -10.00
C ARG A 306 8.23 17.83 -11.44
N ASP A 307 7.65 16.79 -12.02
CA ASP A 307 7.65 16.57 -13.48
C ASP A 307 9.05 16.55 -14.12
N ILE A 308 10.01 15.92 -13.43
CA ILE A 308 11.42 15.78 -13.82
C ILE A 308 11.83 14.32 -13.70
N GLU A 309 12.62 13.84 -14.67
CA GLU A 309 13.39 12.61 -14.54
C GLU A 309 14.81 12.93 -14.04
N PHE A 310 15.21 12.29 -12.95
CA PHE A 310 16.56 12.27 -12.42
C PHE A 310 17.19 10.92 -12.74
N LYS A 311 18.30 10.94 -13.48
CA LYS A 311 18.99 9.73 -13.93
C LYS A 311 20.41 9.67 -13.36
N GLY A 312 20.75 8.57 -12.70
CA GLY A 312 22.08 8.28 -12.17
C GLY A 312 22.88 7.30 -13.03
N THR A 313 23.90 6.69 -12.41
CA THR A 313 24.85 5.75 -13.06
C THR A 313 24.91 4.37 -12.40
N ASN A 314 23.97 4.05 -11.50
CA ASN A 314 23.98 2.90 -10.60
C ASN A 314 25.12 2.87 -9.57
N LYS A 315 25.93 3.94 -9.50
CA LYS A 315 27.02 4.10 -8.53
C LYS A 315 26.84 5.31 -7.62
N ASN A 316 26.13 6.32 -8.11
CA ASN A 316 25.99 7.61 -7.45
C ASN A 316 24.74 7.72 -6.56
N THR A 317 24.75 8.77 -5.74
CA THR A 317 23.68 9.13 -4.81
C THR A 317 22.91 10.34 -5.32
N PHE A 318 21.59 10.30 -5.31
CA PHE A 318 20.79 11.46 -5.68
C PHE A 318 20.88 12.53 -4.59
N MET A 319 20.59 12.14 -3.34
CA MET A 319 20.63 13.07 -2.21
C MET A 319 21.19 12.42 -0.94
N ASN A 320 22.21 13.03 -0.36
CA ASN A 320 22.56 12.77 1.04
C ASN A 320 21.67 13.64 1.91
N PHE A 321 21.20 13.11 3.04
CA PHE A 321 20.49 13.86 4.06
C PHE A 321 21.23 13.73 5.38
N LYS A 322 21.81 14.83 5.84
CA LYS A 322 22.56 14.89 7.10
C LYS A 322 22.08 16.09 7.91
N ASN A 323 21.73 15.86 9.18
CA ASN A 323 21.47 16.93 10.14
C ASN A 323 22.48 16.80 11.29
N THR A 324 23.56 17.59 11.23
CA THR A 324 24.60 17.65 12.29
C THR A 324 24.48 18.89 13.18
N HIS A 325 23.50 19.76 12.92
CA HIS A 325 23.43 21.08 13.55
C HIS A 325 21.98 21.47 13.90
N GLY A 326 21.52 21.09 15.09
CA GLY A 326 20.71 21.95 15.96
C GLY A 326 19.33 22.44 15.48
N SER A 327 18.83 22.05 14.30
CA SER A 327 17.74 22.81 13.65
C SER A 327 16.71 21.93 12.93
N ASP A 328 15.44 22.33 13.06
CA ASP A 328 14.22 21.66 12.55
C ASP A 328 14.02 21.80 11.02
N ILE A 329 15.12 21.92 10.26
CA ILE A 329 15.01 22.41 8.88
C ILE A 329 14.83 21.31 7.82
N ALA A 330 15.04 20.05 8.15
CA ALA A 330 14.87 18.93 7.24
C ALA A 330 13.44 18.36 7.32
N GLN A 331 12.44 19.13 6.88
CA GLN A 331 11.04 18.70 6.86
C GLN A 331 10.34 19.07 5.55
N ARG A 332 9.26 18.35 5.19
CA ARG A 332 8.41 18.62 4.02
C ARG A 332 9.17 18.70 2.69
N LEU A 333 9.93 17.66 2.35
CA LEU A 333 10.49 17.50 1.02
C LEU A 333 9.53 16.70 0.14
N GLN A 334 9.17 17.22 -1.03
CA GLN A 334 8.17 16.60 -1.90
C GLN A 334 8.72 16.35 -3.31
N PHE A 335 8.48 15.14 -3.83
CA PHE A 335 8.71 14.76 -5.21
C PHE A 335 7.37 14.33 -5.80
N ILE A 336 6.92 15.02 -6.85
CA ILE A 336 5.57 14.82 -7.39
C ILE A 336 5.66 14.58 -8.89
N SER A 337 5.24 13.39 -9.35
CA SER A 337 5.37 13.00 -10.74
C SER A 337 6.83 13.12 -11.20
N CYS A 338 7.78 12.62 -10.39
CA CYS A 338 9.20 12.54 -10.75
C CYS A 338 9.59 11.10 -11.10
N SER A 339 10.67 10.94 -11.88
CA SER A 339 11.28 9.63 -12.13
C SER A 339 12.70 9.59 -11.57
N PHE A 340 13.10 8.47 -10.99
CA PHE A 340 14.46 8.20 -10.50
C PHE A 340 14.96 6.92 -11.15
N VAL A 341 15.93 7.06 -12.05
CA VAL A 341 16.39 5.95 -12.88
C VAL A 341 17.88 5.71 -12.65
N ASN A 342 18.30 4.45 -12.53
CA ASN A 342 19.72 4.06 -12.36
C ASN A 342 20.41 4.71 -11.15
N TRP A 343 19.81 4.71 -9.97
CA TRP A 343 20.45 5.23 -8.76
C TRP A 343 20.95 4.12 -7.85
N ASN A 344 22.14 4.27 -7.26
CA ASN A 344 22.54 3.39 -6.16
C ASN A 344 21.78 3.76 -4.88
N LYS A 345 21.64 5.06 -4.63
CA LYS A 345 20.92 5.63 -3.48
C LYS A 345 20.10 6.82 -3.95
N ILE A 346 18.82 6.87 -3.59
CA ILE A 346 17.97 8.03 -3.85
C ILE A 346 18.06 8.99 -2.66
N ILE A 347 17.70 8.53 -1.47
CA ILE A 347 17.98 9.27 -0.23
C ILE A 347 18.82 8.43 0.71
N LYS A 348 20.00 8.96 1.03
CA LYS A 348 20.89 8.42 2.06
C LYS A 348 20.78 9.27 3.32
N CYS A 349 20.00 8.84 4.31
CA CYS A 349 20.00 9.46 5.63
C CYS A 349 21.25 9.03 6.39
N ILE A 350 21.99 9.98 6.96
CA ILE A 350 23.24 9.72 7.69
C ILE A 350 23.09 10.26 9.11
N TYR A 351 23.12 9.35 10.10
CA TYR A 351 23.21 9.60 11.55
C TYR A 351 22.66 10.97 11.98
N CYS A 352 21.34 11.06 12.21
CA CYS A 352 20.71 12.25 12.80
C CYS A 352 19.82 11.91 14.01
N ASP A 353 19.85 12.80 15.00
CA ASP A 353 19.08 12.76 16.24
C ASP A 353 17.99 13.84 16.32
N GLN A 354 17.91 14.76 15.34
CA GLN A 354 17.26 16.07 15.57
C GLN A 354 15.97 16.38 14.79
N MET A 355 15.80 16.01 13.51
CA MET A 355 14.51 16.08 12.76
C MET A 355 14.71 15.63 11.30
N LEU A 356 13.89 14.71 10.78
CA LEU A 356 13.84 14.37 9.34
C LEU A 356 12.42 13.94 8.89
N SER A 357 11.48 14.87 8.85
CA SER A 357 10.06 14.52 8.76
C SER A 357 9.36 14.90 7.45
N GLU A 358 8.22 14.26 7.17
CA GLU A 358 7.28 14.67 6.11
C GLU A 358 7.82 14.60 4.67
N VAL A 359 8.69 13.64 4.37
CA VAL A 359 9.15 13.40 3.00
C VAL A 359 8.07 12.69 2.19
N THR A 360 7.75 13.18 0.99
CA THR A 360 6.69 12.63 0.15
C THR A 360 7.17 12.33 -1.27
N PHE A 361 6.94 11.12 -1.74
CA PHE A 361 7.04 10.72 -3.15
C PHE A 361 5.62 10.41 -3.65
N ALA A 362 5.07 11.24 -4.54
CA ALA A 362 3.71 11.07 -5.03
C ALA A 362 3.68 10.90 -6.56
N TYR A 363 3.06 9.82 -7.02
CA TYR A 363 2.95 9.46 -8.44
C TYR A 363 4.31 9.33 -9.13
N CYS A 364 5.35 8.95 -8.38
CA CYS A 364 6.72 8.84 -8.87
C CYS A 364 6.98 7.48 -9.53
N LYS A 365 8.04 7.40 -10.33
CA LYS A 365 8.59 6.16 -10.86
C LYS A 365 10.03 6.00 -10.40
N ILE A 366 10.39 4.85 -9.85
CA ILE A 366 11.75 4.48 -9.49
C ILE A 366 12.08 3.21 -10.26
N SER A 367 13.12 3.21 -11.10
CA SER A 367 13.42 2.06 -11.93
C SER A 367 14.89 1.83 -12.26
N ASP A 368 15.20 0.59 -12.62
CA ASP A 368 16.48 0.17 -13.21
C ASP A 368 17.69 0.44 -12.30
N CYS A 369 17.46 0.31 -10.99
CA CYS A 369 18.43 0.64 -9.97
C CYS A 369 19.23 -0.58 -9.49
N GLY A 370 20.54 -0.43 -9.42
CA GLY A 370 21.45 -1.49 -8.98
C GLY A 370 21.64 -2.62 -9.99
N THR A 371 22.56 -3.52 -9.69
CA THR A 371 22.75 -4.80 -10.40
C THR A 371 22.93 -5.93 -9.39
N VAL A 372 22.89 -7.19 -9.83
CA VAL A 372 23.14 -8.35 -8.95
C VAL A 372 24.49 -8.22 -8.21
N ASP A 373 25.52 -7.73 -8.91
CA ASP A 373 26.88 -7.57 -8.35
C ASP A 373 27.09 -6.29 -7.57
N ASN A 374 26.32 -5.24 -7.89
CA ASN A 374 26.37 -3.96 -7.21
C ASN A 374 24.95 -3.51 -6.81
N PRO A 375 24.39 -4.11 -5.75
CA PRO A 375 23.03 -3.83 -5.35
C PRO A 375 22.84 -2.38 -4.89
N CYS A 376 21.68 -1.80 -5.19
CA CYS A 376 21.26 -0.49 -4.70
C CYS A 376 20.77 -0.56 -3.25
N THR A 377 20.77 0.59 -2.58
CA THR A 377 20.14 0.84 -1.28
C THR A 377 19.35 2.14 -1.42
N LEU A 378 18.16 2.06 -2.01
CA LEU A 378 17.43 3.23 -2.53
C LEU A 378 17.14 4.26 -1.44
N PHE A 379 16.60 3.80 -0.32
CA PHE A 379 16.32 4.62 0.85
C PHE A 379 17.02 4.02 2.06
N THR A 380 17.97 4.75 2.64
CA THR A 380 18.68 4.36 3.85
C THR A 380 18.16 5.15 5.04
N PHE A 381 17.67 4.46 6.08
CA PHE A 381 17.08 5.05 7.28
C PHE A 381 17.99 4.83 8.50
N ALA A 382 18.90 5.78 8.71
CA ALA A 382 19.84 5.81 9.83
C ALA A 382 19.60 7.03 10.74
N CYS A 383 18.32 7.35 11.03
CA CYS A 383 17.93 8.50 11.83
C CYS A 383 16.62 8.22 12.59
N THR A 384 16.64 8.30 13.92
CA THR A 384 15.47 7.99 14.77
C THR A 384 14.29 8.94 14.55
N GLN A 385 14.56 10.19 14.16
CA GLN A 385 13.54 11.20 13.88
C GLN A 385 13.09 11.26 12.42
N ALA A 386 13.39 10.23 11.61
CA ALA A 386 12.88 10.18 10.25
C ALA A 386 11.43 9.67 10.20
N LEU A 387 10.47 10.58 10.43
CA LEU A 387 9.04 10.25 10.54
C LEU A 387 8.18 10.80 9.41
N ASN A 388 6.98 10.24 9.23
CA ASN A 388 5.99 10.72 8.26
C ASN A 388 6.46 10.67 6.79
N TRP A 389 7.29 9.69 6.44
CA TRP A 389 7.68 9.44 5.05
C TRP A 389 6.54 8.74 4.32
N ARG A 390 6.16 9.27 3.15
CA ARG A 390 4.99 8.83 2.38
C ARG A 390 5.34 8.55 0.92
N PHE A 391 4.88 7.42 0.42
CA PHE A 391 4.99 7.01 -0.98
C PHE A 391 3.57 6.77 -1.53
N ASP A 392 3.01 7.77 -2.21
CA ASP A 392 1.64 7.75 -2.70
C ASP A 392 1.63 7.37 -4.19
N PHE A 393 1.07 6.21 -4.52
CA PHE A 393 0.99 5.68 -5.88
C PHE A 393 2.33 5.75 -6.63
N THR A 394 3.42 5.44 -5.92
CA THR A 394 4.77 5.40 -6.46
C THR A 394 5.13 3.98 -6.86
N ASP A 395 5.64 3.83 -8.07
CA ASP A 395 6.10 2.54 -8.60
C ASP A 395 7.61 2.41 -8.39
N ILE A 396 8.06 1.33 -7.73
CA ILE A 396 9.47 1.00 -7.47
C ILE A 396 9.77 -0.35 -8.13
N GLU A 397 10.27 -0.33 -9.35
CA GLU A 397 10.34 -1.53 -10.19
C GLU A 397 11.75 -1.78 -10.73
N SER A 398 12.01 -3.00 -11.18
CA SER A 398 13.26 -3.34 -11.89
C SER A 398 14.53 -3.02 -11.10
N PHE A 399 14.55 -3.27 -9.79
CA PHE A 399 15.71 -2.98 -8.94
C PHE A 399 16.41 -4.25 -8.42
N HIS A 400 17.72 -4.14 -8.20
CA HIS A 400 18.55 -5.14 -7.56
C HIS A 400 19.13 -4.56 -6.27
N GLY A 401 18.68 -5.04 -5.10
CA GLY A 401 19.15 -4.57 -3.80
C GLY A 401 18.00 -4.23 -2.85
N ASP A 402 18.19 -3.24 -1.98
CA ASP A 402 17.20 -2.86 -0.98
C ASP A 402 16.42 -1.62 -1.40
N ALA A 403 15.08 -1.69 -1.37
CA ALA A 403 14.25 -0.50 -1.52
C ALA A 403 14.28 0.34 -0.22
N PHE A 404 13.95 -0.28 0.91
CA PHE A 404 13.93 0.37 2.22
C PHE A 404 14.89 -0.34 3.18
N TYR A 405 16.04 0.28 3.45
CA TYR A 405 17.09 -0.25 4.33
C TYR A 405 17.11 0.50 5.67
N TYR A 406 16.79 -0.17 6.76
CA TYR A 406 16.66 0.40 8.10
C TYR A 406 17.83 0.02 8.98
N THR A 407 18.52 1.02 9.54
CA THR A 407 19.53 0.84 10.59
C THR A 407 19.19 1.60 11.87
N GLN A 408 18.18 2.46 11.85
CA GLN A 408 17.56 3.11 13.01
C GLN A 408 16.04 3.26 12.84
N GLY A 409 15.34 3.63 13.93
CA GLY A 409 13.88 3.77 13.96
C GLY A 409 13.36 4.85 13.00
N THR A 410 12.42 4.51 12.12
CA THR A 410 11.83 5.40 11.10
C THR A 410 10.48 4.81 10.72
N SER A 411 9.48 5.65 10.46
CA SER A 411 8.18 5.21 9.94
C SER A 411 8.00 5.61 8.48
N VAL A 412 7.80 4.63 7.59
CA VAL A 412 7.47 4.82 6.18
C VAL A 412 6.07 4.28 5.91
N CYS A 413 5.27 5.05 5.18
CA CYS A 413 3.95 4.65 4.71
C CYS A 413 3.93 4.64 3.18
N ILE A 414 3.43 3.57 2.58
CA ILE A 414 3.28 3.37 1.15
C ILE A 414 1.80 3.13 0.88
N ILE A 415 1.21 3.90 -0.04
CA ILE A 415 -0.21 3.83 -0.38
C ILE A 415 -0.33 3.57 -1.88
N GLY A 416 -0.87 2.42 -2.27
CA GLY A 416 -0.96 2.00 -3.66
C GLY A 416 0.42 1.78 -4.29
N GLY A 417 0.49 1.97 -5.61
CA GLY A 417 1.72 1.75 -6.39
C GLY A 417 2.10 0.27 -6.48
N SER A 418 3.28 0.04 -7.04
CA SER A 418 3.83 -1.31 -7.19
C SER A 418 5.31 -1.37 -6.78
N ILE A 419 5.73 -2.52 -6.26
CA ILE A 419 7.13 -2.78 -5.88
C ILE A 419 7.57 -4.12 -6.48
N ILE A 420 8.57 -4.07 -7.36
CA ILE A 420 9.01 -5.21 -8.17
C ILE A 420 10.54 -5.33 -8.09
N PRO A 421 11.08 -6.04 -7.09
CA PRO A 421 12.50 -6.41 -7.05
C PRO A 421 12.82 -7.47 -8.13
N LEU A 422 13.93 -7.27 -8.84
CA LEU A 422 14.57 -8.33 -9.65
C LEU A 422 15.48 -9.21 -8.79
N SER A 423 16.10 -8.62 -7.75
CA SER A 423 16.84 -9.30 -6.69
C SER A 423 16.92 -8.37 -5.46
N GLY A 424 17.20 -8.89 -4.28
CA GLY A 424 17.31 -8.11 -3.03
C GLY A 424 16.00 -8.00 -2.24
N ASN A 425 15.82 -6.96 -1.43
CA ASN A 425 14.75 -6.90 -0.44
C ASN A 425 13.86 -5.66 -0.64
N VAL A 426 12.55 -5.81 -0.49
CA VAL A 426 11.65 -4.65 -0.41
C VAL A 426 11.90 -3.90 0.90
N VAL A 427 11.88 -4.62 2.02
CA VAL A 427 12.26 -4.09 3.33
C VAL A 427 13.42 -4.89 3.90
N ASN A 428 14.47 -4.20 4.34
CA ASN A 428 15.61 -4.81 5.02
C ASN A 428 15.84 -4.11 6.37
N PHE A 429 15.58 -4.82 7.46
CA PHE A 429 15.81 -4.37 8.83
C PHE A 429 17.17 -4.87 9.33
N ASP A 430 18.08 -3.95 9.57
CA ASP A 430 19.41 -4.19 10.14
C ASP A 430 19.61 -3.28 11.36
N LEU A 431 18.68 -3.40 12.32
CA LEU A 431 18.64 -2.57 13.52
C LEU A 431 19.57 -3.16 14.62
N PRO A 432 20.69 -2.49 14.96
CA PRO A 432 21.66 -3.02 15.93
C PRO A 432 21.22 -2.79 17.38
N THR A 433 20.38 -1.78 17.65
CA THR A 433 19.87 -1.42 18.97
C THR A 433 18.38 -1.11 18.91
N ALA A 434 17.70 -1.13 20.07
CA ALA A 434 16.30 -0.70 20.13
C ALA A 434 16.17 0.75 19.66
N ALA A 435 15.16 1.01 18.80
CA ALA A 435 14.77 2.39 18.50
C ALA A 435 14.49 3.09 19.84
N GLN A 436 15.16 4.22 20.10
CA GLN A 436 15.02 4.90 21.38
C GLN A 436 13.59 5.39 21.57
N ALA A 437 12.90 4.87 22.59
CA ALA A 437 11.49 5.13 22.90
C ALA A 437 11.12 6.61 23.14
N GLY A 438 12.11 7.49 23.32
CA GLY A 438 11.91 8.93 23.55
C GLY A 438 12.12 9.85 22.34
N GLY A 439 12.57 9.33 21.19
CA GLY A 439 12.86 10.11 20.00
C GLY A 439 11.89 9.75 18.90
N ALA A 440 10.77 10.46 18.80
CA ALA A 440 9.79 10.41 17.70
C ALA A 440 9.76 9.05 16.93
N GLY A 441 8.95 8.10 17.44
CA GLY A 441 8.88 6.67 17.05
C GLY A 441 9.33 5.79 18.24
N PRO A 442 8.88 4.53 18.48
CA PRO A 442 7.94 3.62 17.79
C PRO A 442 6.63 3.36 18.58
N GLU A 443 6.30 4.16 19.60
CA GLU A 443 5.19 3.84 20.52
C GLU A 443 3.78 3.91 19.91
N ASN A 444 3.61 4.29 18.63
CA ASN A 444 2.30 4.41 17.98
C ASN A 444 2.17 3.85 16.53
N ALA A 445 3.23 3.32 15.88
CA ALA A 445 3.14 2.81 14.49
C ALA A 445 4.24 1.81 14.09
N TYR A 446 4.00 1.00 13.04
CA TYR A 446 5.01 0.12 12.41
C TYR A 446 6.11 0.93 11.71
N HIS A 447 7.31 0.34 11.55
CA HIS A 447 8.40 0.97 10.79
C HIS A 447 8.06 1.10 9.29
N ALA A 448 7.40 0.09 8.74
CA ALA A 448 6.95 0.10 7.36
C ALA A 448 5.46 -0.26 7.30
N LEU A 449 4.66 0.60 6.67
CA LEU A 449 3.22 0.36 6.42
C LEU A 449 2.96 0.39 4.93
N PHE A 450 2.29 -0.63 4.42
CA PHE A 450 1.88 -0.73 3.03
C PHE A 450 0.36 -0.87 2.96
N TYR A 451 -0.30 -0.02 2.19
CA TYR A 451 -1.75 0.02 2.02
C TYR A 451 -2.10 -0.12 0.54
N GLY A 452 -2.72 -1.23 0.14
CA GLY A 452 -3.16 -1.43 -1.25
C GLY A 452 -2.03 -1.48 -2.28
N SER A 453 -0.80 -1.71 -1.83
CA SER A 453 0.37 -1.83 -2.71
C SER A 453 0.40 -3.20 -3.38
N ARG A 454 0.93 -3.24 -4.60
CA ARG A 454 1.16 -4.49 -5.34
C ARG A 454 2.63 -4.88 -5.29
N PHE A 455 2.91 -6.12 -4.93
CA PHE A 455 4.26 -6.68 -4.91
C PHE A 455 4.37 -7.76 -5.97
N GLU A 456 5.47 -7.75 -6.72
CA GLU A 456 5.85 -8.87 -7.58
C GLU A 456 7.22 -9.37 -7.15
N ILE A 457 7.25 -10.24 -6.14
CA ILE A 457 8.47 -10.87 -5.64
C ILE A 457 8.83 -12.02 -6.58
N ARG A 458 9.86 -11.82 -7.40
CA ARG A 458 10.24 -12.74 -8.50
C ARG A 458 11.46 -13.58 -8.16
N ASP A 459 11.41 -14.83 -8.58
CA ASP A 459 12.60 -15.68 -8.66
C ASP A 459 12.69 -16.21 -10.08
N TRP A 460 13.35 -15.40 -10.91
CA TRP A 460 13.36 -15.55 -12.36
C TRP A 460 14.68 -16.16 -12.88
N ASP A 461 15.69 -16.27 -12.02
CA ASP A 461 17.03 -16.60 -12.42
C ASP A 461 17.75 -17.41 -11.34
N ASP A 462 17.90 -18.70 -11.60
CA ASP A 462 18.56 -19.61 -10.68
C ASP A 462 20.06 -19.32 -10.50
N THR A 463 20.65 -18.50 -11.36
CA THR A 463 22.05 -18.06 -11.23
C THR A 463 22.24 -17.01 -10.14
N ILE A 464 21.17 -16.34 -9.69
CA ILE A 464 21.23 -15.39 -8.59
C ILE A 464 21.41 -16.19 -7.28
N PRO A 465 22.47 -15.91 -6.49
CA PRO A 465 22.69 -16.57 -5.22
C PRO A 465 21.46 -16.45 -4.31
N LEU A 466 21.14 -17.53 -3.60
CA LEU A 466 19.93 -17.62 -2.78
C LEU A 466 19.79 -16.40 -1.85
N GLU A 467 20.87 -15.97 -1.22
CA GLU A 467 20.89 -14.83 -0.31
C GLU A 467 20.60 -13.48 -0.98
N ARG A 468 20.73 -13.37 -2.30
CA ARG A 468 20.43 -12.17 -3.11
C ARG A 468 19.10 -12.25 -3.84
N ARG A 469 18.39 -13.39 -3.84
CA ARG A 469 17.07 -13.51 -4.48
C ARG A 469 16.06 -12.58 -3.82
N SER A 470 15.02 -12.23 -4.59
CA SER A 470 14.07 -11.22 -4.15
C SER A 470 13.30 -11.64 -2.89
N CYS A 471 13.07 -10.70 -2.00
CA CYS A 471 12.48 -10.93 -0.68
C CYS A 471 11.56 -9.77 -0.33
N LEU A 472 10.40 -10.06 0.27
CA LEU A 472 9.51 -9.00 0.75
C LEU A 472 10.08 -8.34 2.00
N VAL A 473 10.51 -9.15 2.97
CA VAL A 473 11.05 -8.66 4.25
C VAL A 473 12.25 -9.48 4.69
N ARG A 474 13.37 -8.80 4.89
CA ARG A 474 14.56 -9.34 5.58
C ARG A 474 14.74 -8.65 6.92
N THR A 475 15.08 -9.42 7.95
CA THR A 475 15.55 -8.87 9.24
C THR A 475 16.84 -9.56 9.69
N ASN A 476 17.79 -8.77 10.17
CA ASN A 476 18.97 -9.18 10.92
C ASN A 476 18.99 -8.51 12.31
N THR A 477 17.82 -8.10 12.78
CA THR A 477 17.69 -7.20 13.93
C THR A 477 18.04 -7.89 15.24
N ALA A 478 18.97 -7.29 15.98
CA ALA A 478 19.54 -7.81 17.22
C ALA A 478 18.85 -7.24 18.49
N SER A 479 17.59 -6.79 18.40
CA SER A 479 16.86 -6.19 19.53
C SER A 479 15.37 -6.57 19.53
N PRO A 480 14.76 -6.94 20.67
CA PRO A 480 13.41 -7.51 20.71
C PRO A 480 12.31 -6.49 20.37
N ASN A 481 11.31 -6.93 19.58
CA ASN A 481 10.12 -6.17 19.16
C ASN A 481 10.39 -4.84 18.43
N THR A 482 11.56 -4.71 17.81
CA THR A 482 11.97 -3.46 17.15
C THR A 482 11.55 -3.42 15.69
N ALA A 483 12.00 -4.36 14.86
CA ALA A 483 11.59 -4.42 13.46
C ALA A 483 10.09 -4.74 13.34
N SER A 484 9.34 -3.87 12.67
CA SER A 484 7.88 -4.02 12.51
C SER A 484 7.39 -3.57 11.14
N VAL A 485 6.57 -4.39 10.50
CA VAL A 485 5.98 -4.12 9.18
C VAL A 485 4.50 -4.51 9.15
N LYS A 486 3.68 -3.72 8.46
CA LYS A 486 2.28 -4.02 8.20
C LYS A 486 1.97 -3.93 6.71
N PHE A 487 1.29 -4.93 6.18
CA PHE A 487 0.69 -4.97 4.86
C PHE A 487 -0.83 -5.00 5.03
N ASP A 488 -1.55 -4.09 4.39
CA ASP A 488 -2.99 -3.97 4.51
C ASP A 488 -3.62 -3.83 3.12
N SER A 489 -4.52 -4.75 2.78
CA SER A 489 -5.19 -4.83 1.48
C SER A 489 -4.22 -4.93 0.30
N CYS A 490 -3.03 -5.49 0.53
CA CYS A 490 -1.98 -5.59 -0.47
C CYS A 490 -2.15 -6.84 -1.36
N CYS A 491 -1.79 -6.69 -2.63
CA CYS A 491 -1.54 -7.81 -3.54
C CYS A 491 -0.09 -8.23 -3.33
N CYS A 492 0.17 -9.35 -2.68
CA CYS A 492 1.53 -9.74 -2.38
C CYS A 492 2.23 -10.46 -3.53
N CYS A 493 1.55 -10.82 -4.64
CA CYS A 493 2.13 -11.58 -5.74
C CYS A 493 1.45 -11.45 -7.13
N THR A 494 2.15 -11.99 -8.14
CA THR A 494 1.59 -12.51 -9.40
C THR A 494 1.75 -14.03 -9.46
N ILE A 495 1.03 -14.68 -10.38
CA ILE A 495 0.89 -16.13 -10.65
C ILE A 495 2.20 -16.98 -10.57
N SER A 496 3.38 -16.34 -10.60
CA SER A 496 4.71 -16.93 -10.57
C SER A 496 5.47 -16.82 -9.23
N ASN A 497 4.80 -16.66 -8.09
CA ASN A 497 5.46 -16.52 -6.78
C ASN A 497 6.30 -17.76 -6.41
N ASN A 498 7.52 -17.81 -6.89
CA ASN A 498 8.46 -18.90 -6.68
C ASN A 498 9.66 -18.47 -5.85
N SER A 499 9.67 -17.25 -5.30
CA SER A 499 10.80 -16.84 -4.49
C SER A 499 10.97 -17.76 -3.29
N PRO A 500 12.15 -18.38 -3.13
CA PRO A 500 12.43 -19.18 -1.95
C PRO A 500 12.39 -18.31 -0.70
N ASN A 501 12.60 -17.00 -0.81
CA ASN A 501 12.84 -16.08 0.30
C ASN A 501 11.75 -15.03 0.45
N PHE A 502 10.47 -15.40 0.35
CA PHE A 502 9.38 -14.42 0.55
C PHE A 502 9.58 -13.60 1.84
N MET A 503 10.00 -14.24 2.94
CA MET A 503 10.59 -13.56 4.11
C MET A 503 11.88 -14.23 4.59
N VAL A 504 12.86 -13.43 5.03
CA VAL A 504 14.11 -13.88 5.65
C VAL A 504 14.24 -13.35 7.09
N ILE A 505 14.19 -14.24 8.08
CA ILE A 505 14.07 -13.90 9.50
C ILE A 505 15.31 -14.37 10.26
N ASN A 506 16.28 -13.48 10.46
CA ASN A 506 17.52 -13.75 11.23
C ASN A 506 17.58 -13.00 12.57
N GLY A 507 16.43 -12.67 13.17
CA GLY A 507 16.33 -11.84 14.36
C GLY A 507 14.88 -11.42 14.63
N SER A 508 14.68 -10.37 15.43
CA SER A 508 13.34 -9.90 15.77
C SER A 508 12.56 -9.39 14.54
N LEU A 509 11.25 -9.68 14.51
CA LEU A 509 10.29 -9.13 13.54
C LEU A 509 8.86 -9.21 14.07
N LEU A 510 8.08 -8.16 13.85
CA LEU A 510 6.61 -8.17 13.87
C LEU A 510 6.10 -7.89 12.46
N ALA A 511 5.42 -8.85 11.83
CA ALA A 511 4.87 -8.70 10.48
C ALA A 511 3.36 -9.00 10.48
N ASP A 512 2.55 -8.02 10.11
CA ASP A 512 1.10 -8.19 10.03
C ASP A 512 0.61 -8.05 8.58
N PHE A 513 -0.19 -9.01 8.12
CA PHE A 513 -0.84 -9.05 6.81
C PHE A 513 -2.36 -9.02 7.03
N ASN A 514 -3.02 -7.95 6.59
CA ASN A 514 -4.46 -7.75 6.79
C ASN A 514 -5.17 -7.64 5.44
N ASN A 515 -6.16 -8.50 5.17
CA ASN A 515 -6.92 -8.52 3.92
C ASN A 515 -6.03 -8.58 2.66
N CYS A 516 -4.86 -9.19 2.78
CA CYS A 516 -3.93 -9.36 1.67
C CYS A 516 -4.32 -10.59 0.84
N TYR A 517 -3.90 -10.59 -0.42
CA TYR A 517 -4.18 -11.65 -1.38
C TYR A 517 -2.93 -12.01 -2.21
N ASP A 518 -3.03 -13.11 -2.96
CA ASP A 518 -1.96 -13.81 -3.67
C ASP A 518 -0.89 -14.40 -2.73
N LEU A 519 -1.32 -15.04 -1.63
CA LEU A 519 -0.47 -15.59 -0.57
C LEU A 519 -0.32 -17.12 -0.62
N TYR A 520 -0.60 -17.74 -1.77
CA TYR A 520 -0.59 -19.20 -1.94
C TYR A 520 0.82 -19.84 -1.91
N ASN A 521 1.89 -19.06 -2.09
CA ASN A 521 3.28 -19.56 -2.14
C ASN A 521 4.22 -18.88 -1.12
N VAL A 522 3.71 -18.49 0.05
CA VAL A 522 4.54 -17.87 1.10
C VAL A 522 5.61 -18.85 1.59
N ARG A 523 6.87 -18.39 1.68
CA ARG A 523 8.02 -19.13 2.26
C ARG A 523 8.78 -18.25 3.25
N MET A 524 9.06 -18.78 4.43
CA MET A 524 9.83 -18.10 5.48
C MET A 524 11.14 -18.86 5.71
N ASN A 525 12.28 -18.18 5.54
CA ASN A 525 13.59 -18.77 5.77
C ASN A 525 14.40 -17.96 6.78
N GLY A 526 15.41 -18.57 7.38
CA GLY A 526 16.39 -17.85 8.20
C GLY A 526 16.83 -18.62 9.44
N ASP A 527 17.78 -18.02 10.15
CA ASP A 527 18.27 -18.49 11.44
C ASP A 527 17.82 -17.51 12.52
N VAL A 528 16.72 -17.82 13.19
CA VAL A 528 16.11 -16.91 14.18
C VAL A 528 17.02 -16.68 15.40
N THR A 529 17.99 -17.58 15.63
CA THR A 529 18.99 -17.46 16.70
C THR A 529 20.24 -16.69 16.29
N LYS A 530 20.38 -16.31 15.01
CA LYS A 530 21.61 -15.72 14.48
C LYS A 530 22.07 -14.47 15.22
N ASN A 531 21.14 -13.58 15.57
CA ASN A 531 21.43 -12.27 16.15
C ASN A 531 20.83 -12.06 17.54
N GLY A 532 20.46 -13.14 18.24
CA GLY A 532 19.90 -13.09 19.58
C GLY A 532 18.64 -13.96 19.75
N TRP A 533 18.07 -13.88 20.95
CA TRP A 533 17.00 -14.75 21.42
C TRP A 533 15.66 -14.05 21.27
N TYR A 534 15.05 -14.18 20.09
CA TYR A 534 13.83 -13.47 19.76
C TYR A 534 12.72 -14.42 19.34
N ASN A 535 11.48 -14.00 19.59
CA ASN A 535 10.27 -14.68 19.14
C ASN A 535 9.57 -13.80 18.09
N PRO A 536 9.99 -13.85 16.82
CA PRO A 536 9.33 -13.17 15.72
C PRO A 536 7.85 -13.56 15.65
N ARG A 537 7.02 -12.61 15.25
CA ARG A 537 5.58 -12.79 15.09
C ARG A 537 5.17 -12.43 13.67
N VAL A 538 4.45 -13.35 13.03
CA VAL A 538 3.78 -13.10 11.76
C VAL A 538 2.29 -13.35 11.93
N ARG A 539 1.46 -12.36 11.61
CA ARG A 539 -0.01 -12.48 11.66
C ARG A 539 -0.59 -12.32 10.26
N PHE A 540 -1.54 -13.18 9.92
CA PHE A 540 -2.41 -13.05 8.77
C PHE A 540 -3.85 -12.90 9.26
N THR A 541 -4.55 -11.85 8.82
CA THR A 541 -5.95 -11.58 9.20
C THR A 541 -6.77 -11.32 7.94
N GLY A 542 -7.80 -12.12 7.68
CA GLY A 542 -8.67 -11.97 6.52
C GLY A 542 -7.96 -12.22 5.19
N CYS A 543 -6.99 -13.13 5.15
CA CYS A 543 -6.20 -13.47 3.95
C CYS A 543 -6.73 -14.79 3.33
N PRO A 544 -7.72 -14.75 2.42
CA PRO A 544 -8.52 -15.92 2.06
C PRO A 544 -7.78 -17.02 1.28
N ASP A 545 -6.67 -16.67 0.63
CA ASP A 545 -5.91 -17.56 -0.26
C ASP A 545 -4.54 -17.97 0.31
N LEU A 546 -4.29 -17.65 1.60
CA LEU A 546 -3.09 -18.10 2.29
C LEU A 546 -3.03 -19.63 2.34
N ASN A 547 -2.02 -20.22 1.72
CA ASN A 547 -1.79 -21.66 1.78
C ASN A 547 -0.85 -22.01 2.93
N VAL A 548 -1.42 -22.21 4.12
CA VAL A 548 -0.67 -22.57 5.34
C VAL A 548 0.15 -23.85 5.15
N GLN A 549 -0.40 -24.87 4.48
CA GLN A 549 0.28 -26.14 4.26
C GLN A 549 1.53 -25.98 3.38
N TYR A 550 1.44 -25.18 2.31
CA TYR A 550 2.59 -24.88 1.47
C TYR A 550 3.65 -24.11 2.26
N MET A 551 3.24 -23.09 3.00
CA MET A 551 4.15 -22.28 3.82
C MET A 551 4.90 -23.14 4.83
N VAL A 552 4.21 -24.00 5.56
CA VAL A 552 4.81 -24.96 6.50
C VAL A 552 5.83 -25.84 5.77
N ASN A 553 5.44 -26.49 4.67
CA ASN A 553 6.28 -27.49 3.99
C ASN A 553 7.50 -26.92 3.26
N ASN A 554 7.47 -25.63 2.87
CA ASN A 554 8.50 -25.01 2.02
C ASN A 554 9.34 -23.96 2.75
N SER A 555 9.11 -23.75 4.04
CA SER A 555 9.86 -22.81 4.86
C SER A 555 11.00 -23.50 5.60
N THR A 556 12.16 -22.82 5.68
CA THR A 556 13.36 -23.32 6.37
C THR A 556 13.76 -22.35 7.48
N ILE A 557 13.19 -22.55 8.67
CA ILE A 557 13.56 -21.80 9.88
C ILE A 557 14.48 -22.65 10.74
N ILE A 558 15.68 -22.14 11.00
CA ILE A 558 16.72 -22.78 11.79
C ILE A 558 16.76 -22.16 13.19
N ASN A 559 16.87 -23.01 14.21
CA ASN A 559 17.17 -22.65 15.60
C ASN A 559 18.41 -23.45 16.03
N ARG A 560 19.54 -22.81 16.35
CA ARG A 560 20.80 -23.55 16.61
C ARG A 560 21.04 -23.90 18.09
N GLN A 561 20.12 -23.58 19.00
CA GLN A 561 20.41 -23.49 20.44
C GLN A 561 19.77 -24.57 21.34
N GLY A 562 19.37 -25.74 20.80
CA GLY A 562 18.97 -26.90 21.63
C GLY A 562 17.55 -26.86 22.21
N GLU A 563 17.23 -27.80 23.11
CA GLU A 563 15.88 -28.30 23.46
C GLU A 563 14.86 -27.29 24.06
N GLU A 564 15.23 -26.02 24.28
CA GLU A 564 14.30 -24.98 24.75
C GLU A 564 13.39 -24.47 23.61
N PHE A 565 12.35 -25.24 23.31
CA PHE A 565 11.40 -24.98 22.22
C PHE A 565 10.66 -23.63 22.32
N ASP A 566 10.39 -23.15 23.54
CA ASP A 566 9.59 -21.94 23.81
C ASP A 566 10.34 -20.62 23.51
N LYS A 567 11.64 -20.72 23.27
CA LYS A 567 12.51 -19.60 22.93
C LYS A 567 13.11 -19.89 21.56
N ASN A 568 12.97 -18.95 20.63
CA ASN A 568 13.58 -18.99 19.30
C ASN A 568 12.82 -19.80 18.24
N CYS A 569 11.56 -19.45 18.05
CA CYS A 569 10.73 -19.88 16.93
C CYS A 569 9.96 -18.68 16.36
N VAL A 570 9.49 -18.80 15.12
CA VAL A 570 8.57 -17.81 14.53
C VAL A 570 7.15 -18.20 14.92
N ARG A 571 6.45 -17.36 15.69
CA ARG A 571 5.02 -17.55 15.96
C ARG A 571 4.22 -17.04 14.76
N VAL A 572 3.36 -17.88 14.21
CA VAL A 572 2.50 -17.59 13.08
C VAL A 572 1.05 -17.69 13.52
N MET A 573 0.29 -16.62 13.32
CA MET A 573 -1.14 -16.53 13.62
C MET A 573 -1.91 -16.31 12.31
N VAL A 574 -3.00 -17.04 12.09
CA VAL A 574 -3.87 -16.90 10.92
C VAL A 574 -5.32 -16.87 11.39
N ASP A 575 -5.90 -15.66 11.41
CA ASP A 575 -7.21 -15.38 12.00
C ASP A 575 -7.34 -16.03 13.40
N ASP A 576 -8.53 -16.55 13.72
CA ASP A 576 -8.76 -17.42 14.88
C ASP A 576 -8.55 -18.92 14.54
N SER A 577 -8.07 -19.21 13.33
CA SER A 577 -8.02 -20.59 12.80
C SER A 577 -6.70 -21.30 13.09
N TYR A 578 -5.57 -20.58 13.13
CA TYR A 578 -4.26 -21.17 13.36
C TYR A 578 -3.40 -20.28 14.27
N ASP A 579 -2.74 -20.89 15.25
CA ASP A 579 -1.67 -20.29 16.05
C ASP A 579 -0.58 -21.34 16.28
N PHE A 580 0.57 -21.18 15.64
CA PHE A 580 1.62 -22.20 15.62
C PHE A 580 3.01 -21.61 15.57
N TYR A 581 4.01 -22.44 15.84
CA TYR A 581 5.40 -22.05 15.87
C TYR A 581 6.20 -22.77 14.80
N MET A 582 7.12 -22.06 14.13
CA MET A 582 8.02 -22.60 13.11
C MET A 582 9.48 -22.53 13.58
N GLY A 583 10.16 -23.68 13.63
CA GLY A 583 11.60 -23.81 13.90
C GLY A 583 12.09 -25.27 13.80
N ASN A 584 13.34 -25.51 13.42
CA ASN A 584 14.02 -26.82 13.40
C ASN A 584 13.16 -28.04 12.96
N LYS A 585 12.35 -27.87 11.91
CA LYS A 585 11.44 -28.89 11.36
C LYS A 585 10.35 -29.41 12.34
N THR A 586 10.11 -28.69 13.43
CA THR A 586 9.09 -29.02 14.43
C THR A 586 8.06 -27.89 14.48
N TYR A 587 6.87 -28.15 13.94
CA TYR A 587 5.73 -27.25 13.88
C TYR A 587 4.80 -27.52 15.06
N VAL A 588 4.70 -26.65 16.06
CA VAL A 588 3.73 -26.88 17.15
C VAL A 588 2.36 -26.36 16.73
N LYS A 589 1.40 -27.27 16.56
CA LYS A 589 0.03 -26.96 16.13
C LYS A 589 -0.84 -26.48 17.30
N THR A 590 -1.70 -25.50 17.03
CA THR A 590 -3.08 -25.52 17.57
C THR A 590 -4.11 -25.52 16.44
N VAL A 591 -5.20 -26.27 16.66
CA VAL A 591 -6.44 -26.47 15.88
C VAL A 591 -6.42 -27.42 14.65
N SER A 592 -7.33 -28.41 14.70
CA SER A 592 -7.76 -29.44 13.73
C SER A 592 -7.24 -29.34 12.27
N GLY A 593 -6.76 -30.47 11.70
CA GLY A 593 -6.49 -30.59 10.26
C GLY A 593 -5.02 -30.65 9.78
N LEU A 594 -4.04 -30.11 10.50
CA LEU A 594 -2.61 -30.29 10.14
C LEU A 594 -2.02 -31.53 10.85
N GLY A 595 -1.50 -32.48 10.09
CA GLY A 595 -1.20 -33.85 10.56
C GLY A 595 0.25 -34.16 10.96
N LEU A 596 1.17 -33.19 10.95
CA LEU A 596 2.61 -33.51 10.84
C LEU A 596 3.53 -33.11 12.01
N CYS A 597 3.00 -32.77 13.18
CA CYS A 597 3.82 -32.79 14.41
C CYS A 597 3.12 -33.55 15.51
N LYS A 598 3.69 -34.69 15.84
CA LYS A 598 3.31 -35.54 16.96
C LYS A 598 4.62 -35.91 17.65
N GLN A 599 4.82 -35.43 18.87
CA GLN A 599 5.84 -35.98 19.76
C GLN A 599 5.15 -36.88 20.78
N ASN A 600 5.43 -38.17 20.75
CA ASN A 600 4.99 -39.08 21.81
C ASN A 600 5.88 -38.82 23.04
N VAL A 601 5.28 -38.33 24.12
CA VAL A 601 5.95 -38.09 25.40
C VAL A 601 5.46 -39.14 26.40
N LYS A 602 6.40 -39.95 26.88
CA LYS A 602 6.16 -40.85 28.01
C LYS A 602 6.40 -40.07 29.31
N LEU A 603 5.39 -39.94 30.16
CA LEU A 603 5.57 -39.39 31.50
C LEU A 603 6.26 -40.43 32.40
N SER A 604 7.46 -40.11 32.90
CA SER A 604 8.23 -40.98 33.79
C SER A 604 7.66 -41.08 35.21
N ASP A 605 6.81 -40.14 35.61
CA ASP A 605 6.50 -39.89 37.03
C ASP A 605 5.42 -40.82 37.59
N TYR A 606 4.72 -41.56 36.72
CA TYR A 606 3.62 -42.47 37.11
C TYR A 606 3.97 -43.96 36.99
N LYS A 607 5.26 -44.28 36.83
CA LYS A 607 5.71 -45.66 36.63
C LYS A 607 5.36 -46.62 37.75
N LYS A 608 5.02 -46.16 38.97
CA LYS A 608 4.51 -47.00 40.08
C LYS A 608 3.46 -46.26 40.87
N VAL A 609 2.20 -46.72 40.82
CA VAL A 609 1.08 -46.13 41.56
C VAL A 609 0.53 -47.13 42.57
N THR A 610 0.62 -46.79 43.85
CA THR A 610 -0.08 -47.53 44.91
C THR A 610 -1.55 -47.14 44.91
N LEU A 611 -2.43 -48.12 44.70
CA LEU A 611 -3.87 -47.95 44.62
C LEU A 611 -4.47 -48.06 46.01
N SER A 612 -4.52 -46.95 46.74
CA SER A 612 -5.42 -46.84 47.89
C SER A 612 -6.86 -46.65 47.41
N ASN A 613 -7.86 -47.04 48.22
CA ASN A 613 -9.24 -46.74 47.86
C ASN A 613 -9.43 -45.22 47.67
N ASN A 614 -10.11 -44.82 46.59
CA ASN A 614 -10.26 -43.45 46.11
C ASN A 614 -8.96 -42.74 45.71
N LYS A 615 -7.87 -43.47 45.41
CA LYS A 615 -6.64 -42.86 44.90
C LYS A 615 -6.95 -42.10 43.61
N THR A 616 -6.58 -40.84 43.58
CA THR A 616 -6.73 -39.97 42.42
C THR A 616 -5.36 -39.64 41.83
N VAL A 617 -5.26 -39.73 40.51
CA VAL A 617 -4.14 -39.25 39.71
C VAL A 617 -4.67 -38.13 38.82
N GLU A 618 -4.19 -36.91 39.04
CA GLU A 618 -4.56 -35.73 38.26
C GLU A 618 -3.44 -35.34 37.32
N ILE A 619 -3.78 -35.14 36.05
CA ILE A 619 -2.90 -34.59 35.04
C ILE A 619 -3.48 -33.22 34.68
N LYS A 620 -2.91 -32.18 35.29
CA LYS A 620 -3.37 -30.80 35.09
C LYS A 620 -2.71 -30.19 33.87
N ASN A 621 -3.54 -29.59 33.02
CA ASN A 621 -3.16 -28.77 31.89
C ASN A 621 -2.01 -29.38 31.03
N PRO A 622 -2.13 -30.62 30.55
CA PRO A 622 -1.09 -31.21 29.71
C PRO A 622 -0.98 -30.37 28.42
N PHE A 623 0.21 -29.85 28.12
CA PHE A 623 0.50 -29.26 26.81
C PHE A 623 0.44 -30.37 25.73
N GLY A 624 -0.76 -30.78 25.29
CA GLY A 624 -1.01 -31.89 24.35
C GLY A 624 -2.30 -32.67 24.64
N TYR A 625 -2.59 -33.70 23.84
CA TYR A 625 -3.72 -34.63 24.07
C TYR A 625 -3.23 -35.99 24.54
N VAL A 626 -3.97 -36.60 25.47
CA VAL A 626 -3.68 -37.96 25.95
C VAL A 626 -4.28 -38.95 24.96
N LYS A 627 -3.45 -39.83 24.39
CA LYS A 627 -3.90 -40.80 23.38
C LYS A 627 -4.36 -42.10 24.02
N THR A 628 -3.49 -42.67 24.86
CA THR A 628 -3.76 -43.90 25.61
C THR A 628 -3.23 -43.79 27.03
N ALA A 629 -3.93 -44.45 27.95
CA ALA A 629 -3.35 -44.83 29.24
C ALA A 629 -3.07 -46.34 29.20
N ASP A 630 -1.78 -46.69 29.27
CA ASP A 630 -1.32 -48.07 29.35
C ASP A 630 -1.02 -48.42 30.81
N ILE A 631 -1.68 -49.46 31.31
CA ILE A 631 -1.55 -49.92 32.68
C ILE A 631 -1.09 -51.35 32.66
N THR A 632 0.05 -51.60 33.28
CA THR A 632 0.58 -52.94 33.50
C THR A 632 0.34 -53.32 34.96
N VAL A 633 -0.44 -54.37 35.16
CA VAL A 633 -0.60 -55.04 36.44
C VAL A 633 0.41 -56.17 36.47
N LEU A 634 1.45 -56.02 37.30
CA LEU A 634 2.46 -57.05 37.50
C LEU A 634 1.83 -58.24 38.23
N LYS A 635 2.29 -59.44 37.89
CA LYS A 635 1.92 -60.67 38.59
C LYS A 635 2.32 -60.53 40.06
N ASP A 636 1.30 -60.51 40.90
CA ASP A 636 1.45 -60.54 42.35
C ASP A 636 0.47 -61.59 42.91
N ASP A 637 1.05 -62.71 43.34
CA ASP A 637 0.33 -63.85 43.90
C ASP A 637 -0.36 -63.51 45.24
N THR A 638 -0.07 -62.33 45.82
CA THR A 638 -0.71 -61.80 47.02
C THR A 638 -2.13 -61.30 46.76
N TYR A 639 -2.43 -60.82 45.54
CA TYR A 639 -3.67 -60.10 45.23
C TYR A 639 -4.63 -60.89 44.35
N GLY A 640 -4.20 -61.78 43.44
CA GLY A 640 -5.09 -62.71 42.72
C GLY A 640 -6.31 -62.11 41.97
N ASP A 641 -7.06 -62.94 41.24
CA ASP A 641 -8.23 -62.48 40.46
C ASP A 641 -9.42 -62.03 41.33
N LYS A 642 -9.31 -62.15 42.67
CA LYS A 642 -10.37 -61.90 43.65
C LYS A 642 -10.42 -60.45 44.16
N TYR A 643 -9.49 -59.59 43.74
CA TYR A 643 -9.32 -58.22 44.25
C TYR A 643 -9.48 -57.19 43.13
N PRO A 644 -10.69 -57.01 42.58
CA PRO A 644 -10.90 -56.07 41.48
C PRO A 644 -10.65 -54.63 41.95
N VAL A 645 -9.99 -53.84 41.11
CA VAL A 645 -9.90 -52.38 41.29
C VAL A 645 -10.56 -51.71 40.11
N THR A 646 -11.57 -50.88 40.37
CA THR A 646 -12.22 -50.09 39.33
C THR A 646 -11.42 -48.82 39.10
N MET A 647 -11.00 -48.60 37.86
CA MET A 647 -10.40 -47.36 37.40
C MET A 647 -11.40 -46.59 36.55
N ALA A 648 -11.78 -45.40 36.99
CA ALA A 648 -12.63 -44.49 36.26
C ALA A 648 -11.84 -43.26 35.79
N ILE A 649 -12.05 -42.86 34.53
CA ILE A 649 -11.42 -41.70 33.91
C ILE A 649 -12.47 -40.59 33.80
N TYR A 650 -12.12 -39.40 34.26
CA TYR A 650 -12.97 -38.22 34.24
C TYR A 650 -12.32 -37.11 33.41
N LYS A 651 -13.17 -36.42 32.66
CA LYS A 651 -12.89 -35.12 32.05
C LYS A 651 -13.57 -34.05 32.88
N ALA A 652 -12.79 -33.17 33.52
CA ALA A 652 -13.29 -32.32 34.59
C ALA A 652 -14.07 -33.18 35.64
N ASP A 653 -15.40 -33.08 35.65
CA ASP A 653 -16.27 -33.87 36.54
C ASP A 653 -17.13 -34.93 35.82
N LYS A 654 -16.99 -35.09 34.49
CA LYS A 654 -17.73 -36.09 33.72
C LYS A 654 -16.93 -37.38 33.54
N LYS A 655 -17.46 -38.52 33.97
CA LYS A 655 -16.88 -39.85 33.72
C LYS A 655 -16.96 -40.19 32.23
N ILE A 656 -15.81 -40.49 31.60
CA ILE A 656 -15.70 -40.77 30.17
C ILE A 656 -15.36 -42.24 29.87
N ASN A 657 -14.68 -42.92 30.79
CA ASN A 657 -14.33 -44.34 30.64
C ASN A 657 -14.20 -45.01 32.01
N GLU A 658 -14.38 -46.32 32.07
CA GLU A 658 -14.24 -47.13 33.28
C GLU A 658 -13.80 -48.54 32.93
N VAL A 659 -12.80 -49.06 33.66
CA VAL A 659 -12.29 -50.42 33.50
C VAL A 659 -12.08 -51.07 34.87
N THR A 660 -12.31 -52.36 34.96
CA THR A 660 -11.96 -53.15 36.14
C THR A 660 -10.62 -53.85 35.92
N LEU A 661 -9.63 -53.50 36.73
CA LEU A 661 -8.32 -54.13 36.77
C LEU A 661 -8.39 -55.42 37.59
N LYS A 662 -7.92 -56.53 37.00
CA LYS A 662 -7.76 -57.83 37.65
C LYS A 662 -6.29 -58.11 37.95
N PHE A 663 -6.02 -58.59 39.17
CA PHE A 663 -4.68 -58.88 39.70
C PHE A 663 -4.42 -60.40 39.67
N GLY A 664 -3.17 -60.85 39.82
CA GLY A 664 -2.81 -62.28 39.87
C GLY A 664 -2.24 -62.88 38.58
N ASN A 665 -2.46 -62.23 37.43
CA ASN A 665 -1.77 -62.54 36.18
C ASN A 665 -1.18 -61.25 35.58
N ASN A 666 -0.11 -61.36 34.80
CA ASN A 666 0.46 -60.22 34.08
C ASN A 666 -0.57 -59.71 33.06
N ASN A 667 -1.26 -58.62 33.39
CA ASN A 667 -2.30 -58.03 32.57
C ASN A 667 -1.89 -56.63 32.13
N SER A 668 -2.11 -56.30 30.85
CA SER A 668 -1.94 -54.95 30.31
C SER A 668 -3.26 -54.42 29.79
N TYR A 669 -3.60 -53.19 30.19
CA TYR A 669 -4.80 -52.49 29.77
C TYR A 669 -4.37 -51.24 29.01
N SER A 670 -4.79 -51.10 27.75
CA SER A 670 -4.57 -49.89 26.96
C SER A 670 -5.91 -49.24 26.70
N ILE A 671 -6.08 -48.01 27.18
CA ILE A 671 -7.38 -47.35 27.19
C ILE A 671 -7.30 -46.13 26.29
N PRO A 672 -8.04 -46.10 25.17
CA PRO A 672 -8.12 -44.93 24.31
C PRO A 672 -8.91 -43.84 25.04
N ILE A 673 -8.37 -42.61 24.99
CA ILE A 673 -8.92 -41.48 25.73
C ILE A 673 -9.58 -40.46 24.78
N GLU A 674 -9.29 -40.46 23.47
CA GLU A 674 -9.86 -39.61 22.39
C GLU A 674 -10.05 -38.10 22.74
N ASP A 675 -9.12 -37.29 22.22
CA ASP A 675 -9.17 -35.81 22.01
C ASP A 675 -9.39 -34.91 23.24
N PHE A 676 -8.32 -34.33 23.81
CA PHE A 676 -8.42 -33.42 24.97
C PHE A 676 -7.44 -32.25 25.03
N GLY A 677 -7.94 -31.13 25.58
CA GLY A 677 -7.20 -29.95 26.03
C GLY A 677 -7.63 -29.45 27.42
N ASP A 678 -8.23 -30.31 28.26
CA ASP A 678 -8.68 -30.01 29.64
C ASP A 678 -8.01 -30.95 30.67
N ASP A 679 -8.11 -30.64 31.98
CA ASP A 679 -7.60 -31.48 33.09
C ASP A 679 -8.17 -32.91 33.07
N LEU A 680 -7.29 -33.91 33.19
CA LEU A 680 -7.64 -35.33 33.28
C LEU A 680 -7.54 -35.82 34.72
N LYS A 681 -8.57 -36.54 35.18
CA LYS A 681 -8.62 -37.13 36.53
C LYS A 681 -8.89 -38.62 36.42
N ILE A 682 -7.98 -39.45 36.93
CA ILE A 682 -8.12 -40.91 37.01
C ILE A 682 -8.34 -41.29 38.47
N VAL A 683 -9.42 -42.02 38.75
CA VAL A 683 -9.81 -42.41 40.10
C VAL A 683 -9.85 -43.93 40.21
N PHE A 684 -9.17 -44.47 41.22
CA PHE A 684 -9.16 -45.88 41.56
C PHE A 684 -10.01 -46.15 42.78
N THR A 685 -10.92 -47.13 42.68
CA THR A 685 -11.87 -47.49 43.74
C THR A 685 -11.87 -48.99 43.98
N HIS A 686 -11.83 -49.39 45.26
CA HIS A 686 -11.89 -50.78 45.68
C HIS A 686 -12.24 -50.91 47.17
N SER A 687 -12.72 -52.07 47.60
CA SER A 687 -13.00 -52.39 49.02
C SER A 687 -11.93 -53.26 49.67
N ASN A 688 -10.80 -53.49 48.98
CA ASN A 688 -9.71 -54.34 49.45
C ASN A 688 -9.03 -53.78 50.72
N SER A 689 -8.65 -54.66 51.64
CA SER A 689 -7.92 -54.32 52.88
C SER A 689 -6.44 -53.97 52.67
N LYS A 690 -5.94 -54.13 51.44
CA LYS A 690 -4.56 -53.89 51.04
C LYS A 690 -4.54 -53.09 49.74
N ASN A 691 -3.48 -52.31 49.52
CA ASN A 691 -3.34 -51.39 48.39
C ASN A 691 -2.35 -51.95 47.35
N PRO A 692 -2.82 -52.50 46.22
CA PRO A 692 -1.93 -53.05 45.20
C PRO A 692 -1.16 -51.94 44.46
N VAL A 693 -0.05 -52.30 43.82
CA VAL A 693 0.79 -51.39 43.02
C VAL A 693 0.67 -51.75 41.54
N ILE A 694 0.52 -50.74 40.69
CA ILE A 694 0.51 -50.90 39.23
C ILE A 694 1.60 -50.05 38.60
N ASP A 695 2.05 -50.46 37.41
CA ASP A 695 2.89 -49.62 36.56
C ASP A 695 1.98 -48.90 35.55
N MET A 696 1.87 -47.58 35.67
CA MET A 696 1.08 -46.76 34.75
C MET A 696 2.00 -45.98 33.82
N ASN A 697 1.76 -46.10 32.52
CA ASN A 697 2.37 -45.28 31.50
C ASN A 697 1.26 -44.56 30.74
N VAL A 698 1.23 -43.24 30.85
CA VAL A 698 0.31 -42.42 30.06
C VAL A 698 1.07 -41.94 28.82
N GLU A 699 0.58 -42.31 27.64
CA GLU A 699 1.09 -41.76 26.37
C GLU A 699 0.43 -40.40 26.16
N LEU A 700 1.21 -39.35 26.41
CA LEU A 700 0.86 -38.01 25.97
C LEU A 700 1.36 -37.83 24.55
N VAL A 701 0.50 -37.30 23.69
CA VAL A 701 0.94 -36.76 22.41
C VAL A 701 0.99 -35.25 22.57
N LYS A 702 2.20 -34.71 22.65
CA LYS A 702 2.42 -33.27 22.55
C LYS A 702 2.38 -32.88 21.08
N TYR A 703 1.61 -31.85 20.79
CA TYR A 703 1.54 -31.26 19.45
C TYR A 703 2.65 -30.25 19.25
#